data_AF-A0A084G8Z1-F1
#
_entry.id   AF-A0A084G8Z1-F1
#
_cell.length_a   1.000
_cell.length_b   1.000
_cell.length_c   1.000
_cell.angle_alpha   90.00
_cell.angle_beta   90.00
_cell.angle_gamma   90.00
#
_symmetry.space_group_name_H-M   'P 1'
#
loop_
_entity.id
_entity.type
_entity.pdbx_description
1 polymer ?
#
loop_
_entity_poly.entity_id
_entity_poly.type
_entity_poly.pdbx_seq_one_letter_code
_entity_poly.pdbx_strand_id
1 'polypeptide(L)'
;MFWDREQKEVEQGPSDARNMSTQRHPISSACTMGMTLHVPTDLQLPSTWRTLLLLALAAGLVYHLSRKILDYQVRSLLSEQRDVPRSSSHVKQADTALGHRHGCQPPPELPKRWPLGIDRIKELWDSNADGRLLAFLCSVAKDYEPRNNLSQYLLIGPRAYHILHPKNVEALLSTNFNDYGFGSRRSVFAPLLGNGIFTQEGQAWKHSRELLRKQFVRAKYQNLELSFREHVDNLVNCMPADDVIDLQPLFFRLTLDTATALLFGSSIYSLRANIDQAAENKEFAESFNIAQEGLAKRFRLAPFHFVYNPPDFRKACRNVHQFVERYIREKQLTDSVSRDRAAVDENAPWFIDQVASESETVSDLRDQLLNVLLAGRDTTACCLSWTFRLLVRYPQVMQRLRREVAGVMGDSISPTREQIRKMLYLSYVVKESLRLYPPVPLNNREAVRTTILPTGGGPDGNSPILVRKGELVVFSQYVNSRKKNIYGQDADDFKPERWGTGELAEIGWAYFPFNGGPRQCLGEDFALMEVSYTVVRLLQTFPVIELPEGETIEAVGSERQTLTLVLSSADGCRPGASRSSIHPEIAPPSMDTYGIQELWRPVGIEPEIDIVAVHGLNGGARRTWTSRTGDVCWLNHPDYLPKYITKARVLTWGYNSSFSSLVGDEPAKDRIHQHAHTLVANLSANRGALSYSHTRTGHKVSHEYNIFASTYGILFFGTPHFGSEKANWLAYLKKVSMTSHSDLVSALAKESETLQNITDYFVPLMKNFNIFFFWEQRMTEIKFGKKDYIVSVESAAPTFDETERAGIAADHSGMVKFDDPSSQAFQMVIEALMRYCDQAPEAIIRKRHFAAELLDQERKNQAMEVLSSIRNPFSTPPSTSRVQSFDGGRTITGFASVHSLSAPQDS
;
A
#
# COMPACT_ATOMS: atom_id res chain seq x y z
N MET A 1 48.20 17.23 -51.33
CA MET A 1 49.54 17.51 -51.88
C MET A 1 50.22 16.17 -52.09
N PHE A 2 50.66 15.89 -53.33
CA PHE A 2 51.69 14.94 -53.83
C PHE A 2 51.98 13.65 -53.02
N TRP A 3 52.08 12.43 -53.56
CA TRP A 3 52.76 11.91 -54.77
C TRP A 3 52.35 10.41 -54.87
N ASP A 4 51.70 9.93 -55.92
CA ASP A 4 52.20 9.23 -57.13
C ASP A 4 52.90 7.86 -56.95
N ARG A 5 52.44 6.91 -57.80
CA ARG A 5 53.06 5.69 -58.37
C ARG A 5 53.79 4.66 -57.49
N GLU A 6 53.37 3.39 -57.59
CA GLU A 6 53.98 2.43 -58.53
C GLU A 6 53.13 1.16 -58.71
N GLN A 7 52.86 0.81 -59.98
CA GLN A 7 52.45 -0.51 -60.44
C GLN A 7 53.67 -1.41 -60.60
N LYS A 8 53.46 -2.72 -60.47
CA LYS A 8 53.97 -3.83 -61.33
C LYS A 8 54.00 -5.12 -60.49
N GLU A 9 53.79 -6.33 -60.98
CA GLU A 9 53.27 -6.95 -62.21
C GLU A 9 53.37 -8.47 -61.92
N VAL A 10 52.77 -9.31 -62.78
CA VAL A 10 53.06 -10.75 -62.99
C VAL A 10 52.39 -11.73 -62.00
N GLU A 11 51.67 -12.80 -62.37
CA GLU A 11 50.96 -13.32 -63.56
C GLU A 11 50.37 -14.69 -63.14
N GLN A 12 49.29 -15.13 -63.81
CA GLN A 12 48.91 -16.52 -64.16
C GLN A 12 48.77 -17.55 -62.99
N GLY A 13 47.57 -18.05 -62.61
CA GLY A 13 46.69 -18.99 -63.33
C GLY A 13 47.18 -20.47 -63.22
N PRO A 14 46.36 -21.55 -63.26
CA PRO A 14 44.90 -21.66 -63.34
C PRO A 14 44.23 -22.80 -62.48
N SER A 15 42.89 -22.83 -62.52
CA SER A 15 41.95 -23.99 -62.66
C SER A 15 41.82 -25.13 -61.63
N ASP A 16 40.54 -25.34 -61.27
CA ASP A 16 39.78 -26.61 -61.17
C ASP A 16 39.65 -27.42 -59.85
N ALA A 17 38.54 -27.12 -59.16
CA ALA A 17 37.43 -28.00 -58.79
C ALA A 17 37.66 -29.49 -58.42
N ARG A 18 37.25 -29.89 -57.20
CA ARG A 18 36.15 -30.85 -56.94
C ARG A 18 35.88 -31.08 -55.44
N ASN A 19 34.60 -31.33 -55.16
CA ASN A 19 33.93 -31.65 -53.89
C ASN A 19 34.53 -32.85 -53.12
N MET A 20 34.53 -32.83 -51.78
CA MET A 20 33.60 -33.57 -50.91
C MET A 20 33.96 -33.56 -49.40
N SER A 21 32.90 -33.60 -48.59
CA SER A 21 32.77 -34.09 -47.20
C SER A 21 33.41 -33.35 -46.02
N THR A 22 32.57 -32.58 -45.33
CA THR A 22 32.21 -32.67 -43.89
C THR A 22 33.21 -33.32 -42.91
N GLN A 23 33.75 -32.51 -41.97
CA GLN A 23 33.68 -32.76 -40.52
C GLN A 23 34.17 -31.52 -39.72
N ARG A 24 33.43 -31.15 -38.66
CA ARG A 24 33.74 -30.11 -37.66
C ARG A 24 34.69 -30.71 -36.60
N HIS A 25 35.77 -30.08 -36.15
CA HIS A 25 35.97 -28.99 -35.17
C HIS A 25 37.50 -28.92 -34.89
N PRO A 26 38.06 -28.05 -34.02
CA PRO A 26 37.92 -26.60 -33.83
C PRO A 26 39.29 -25.89 -34.02
N ILE A 27 39.32 -24.61 -34.44
CA ILE A 27 40.55 -23.81 -34.39
C ILE A 27 40.36 -22.62 -33.45
N SER A 28 41.21 -22.63 -32.44
CA SER A 28 41.50 -21.59 -31.48
C SER A 28 42.21 -20.40 -32.13
N SER A 29 42.23 -19.29 -31.39
CA SER A 29 43.09 -18.11 -31.57
C SER A 29 42.74 -17.18 -32.76
N ALA A 30 42.24 -15.99 -32.41
CA ALA A 30 42.47 -14.80 -33.21
C ALA A 30 42.94 -13.70 -32.26
N CYS A 31 44.19 -13.29 -32.49
CA CYS A 31 44.96 -12.31 -31.76
C CYS A 31 44.25 -10.97 -31.61
N THR A 32 44.35 -10.41 -30.41
CA THR A 32 44.14 -9.01 -30.09
C THR A 32 45.25 -8.18 -30.76
N MET A 33 44.96 -7.50 -31.88
CA MET A 33 45.78 -6.37 -32.32
C MET A 33 45.34 -5.14 -31.54
N GLY A 34 46.13 -4.75 -30.55
CA GLY A 34 46.04 -3.45 -29.92
C GLY A 34 46.54 -2.36 -30.87
N MET A 35 45.67 -1.41 -31.24
CA MET A 35 46.11 -0.14 -31.81
C MET A 35 46.31 0.85 -30.67
N THR A 36 47.56 1.04 -30.26
CA THR A 36 47.96 2.15 -29.38
C THR A 36 48.18 3.37 -30.28
N LEU A 37 47.32 4.38 -30.15
CA LEU A 37 47.51 5.66 -30.85
C LEU A 37 48.51 6.51 -30.04
N HIS A 38 49.76 6.58 -30.49
CA HIS A 38 50.72 7.54 -29.96
C HIS A 38 50.48 8.92 -30.60
N VAL A 39 50.08 9.91 -29.79
CA VAL A 39 50.08 11.32 -30.17
C VAL A 39 51.41 11.93 -29.68
N PRO A 40 52.22 12.57 -30.54
CA PRO A 40 53.44 13.25 -30.09
C PRO A 40 53.08 14.44 -29.19
N THR A 41 53.77 14.59 -28.06
CA THR A 41 53.49 15.60 -27.04
C THR A 41 53.93 17.04 -27.38
N ASP A 42 54.53 17.28 -28.55
CA ASP A 42 55.18 18.58 -28.86
C ASP A 42 54.52 19.38 -30.00
N LEU A 43 53.19 19.54 -29.96
CA LEU A 43 52.51 20.59 -30.75
C LEU A 43 51.55 21.42 -29.88
N GLN A 44 51.99 22.63 -29.55
CA GLN A 44 51.13 23.68 -29.00
C GLN A 44 50.26 24.28 -30.12
N LEU A 45 49.09 23.68 -30.36
CA LEU A 45 48.04 24.28 -31.20
C LEU A 45 47.09 25.15 -30.36
N PRO A 46 46.63 26.32 -30.87
CA PRO A 46 45.64 27.16 -30.20
C PRO A 46 44.35 26.40 -29.88
N SER A 47 43.66 26.78 -28.78
CA SER A 47 42.47 26.07 -28.26
C SER A 47 41.37 25.83 -29.29
N THR A 48 41.19 26.72 -30.26
CA THR A 48 40.23 26.60 -31.36
C THR A 48 40.55 25.45 -32.32
N TRP A 49 41.83 25.17 -32.56
CA TRP A 49 42.28 24.07 -33.42
C TRP A 49 42.18 22.71 -32.73
N ARG A 50 42.35 22.65 -31.40
CA ARG A 50 42.08 21.43 -30.62
C ARG A 50 40.61 21.04 -30.67
N THR A 51 39.70 22.02 -30.57
CA THR A 51 38.26 21.77 -30.70
C THR A 51 37.86 21.34 -32.10
N LEU A 52 38.44 21.93 -33.15
CA LEU A 52 38.22 21.51 -34.54
C LEU A 52 38.80 20.12 -34.84
N LEU A 53 39.96 19.77 -34.28
CA LEU A 53 40.55 18.43 -34.42
C LEU A 53 39.73 17.37 -33.68
N LEU A 54 39.22 17.69 -32.48
CA LEU A 54 38.30 16.82 -31.74
C LEU A 54 36.95 16.66 -32.45
N LEU A 55 36.43 17.71 -33.08
CA LEU A 55 35.23 17.64 -33.92
C LEU A 55 35.48 16.85 -35.21
N ALA A 56 36.66 16.97 -35.82
CA ALA A 56 37.05 16.20 -37.00
C ALA A 56 37.29 14.72 -36.67
N LEU A 57 37.86 14.42 -35.50
CA LEU A 57 38.03 13.05 -34.99
C LEU A 57 36.69 12.45 -34.57
N ALA A 58 35.78 13.23 -33.96
CA ALA A 58 34.42 12.81 -33.66
C ALA A 58 33.60 12.59 -34.95
N ALA A 59 33.71 13.48 -35.94
CA ALA A 59 33.09 13.30 -37.25
C ALA A 59 33.69 12.12 -38.02
N GLY A 60 35.00 11.88 -37.90
CA GLY A 60 35.70 10.72 -38.45
C GLY A 60 35.28 9.42 -37.78
N LEU A 61 35.11 9.42 -36.44
CA LEU A 61 34.61 8.28 -35.68
C LEU A 61 33.14 8.00 -36.01
N VAL A 62 32.32 9.06 -36.12
CA VAL A 62 30.92 8.97 -36.57
C VAL A 62 30.87 8.45 -38.00
N TYR A 63 31.72 8.92 -38.92
CA TYR A 63 31.77 8.43 -40.30
C TYR A 63 32.23 6.97 -40.37
N HIS A 64 33.22 6.57 -39.58
CA HIS A 64 33.74 5.19 -39.56
C HIS A 64 32.77 4.21 -38.87
N LEU A 65 32.08 4.64 -37.81
CA LEU A 65 30.97 3.91 -37.21
C LEU A 65 29.79 3.84 -38.16
N SER A 66 29.42 4.94 -38.83
CA SER A 66 28.35 4.97 -39.84
C SER A 66 28.65 4.04 -41.00
N ARG A 67 29.91 3.97 -41.45
CA ARG A 67 30.34 3.08 -42.54
C ARG A 67 30.39 1.61 -42.12
N LYS A 68 30.82 1.29 -40.90
CA LYS A 68 30.73 -0.09 -40.36
C LYS A 68 29.28 -0.51 -40.08
N ILE A 69 28.43 0.42 -39.65
CA ILE A 69 26.98 0.22 -39.48
C ILE A 69 26.33 0.02 -40.85
N LEU A 70 26.71 0.81 -41.86
CA LEU A 70 26.21 0.67 -43.23
C LEU A 70 26.69 -0.64 -43.87
N ASP A 71 27.94 -1.08 -43.67
CA ASP A 71 28.45 -2.35 -44.17
C ASP A 71 27.81 -3.56 -43.46
N TYR A 72 27.51 -3.44 -42.16
CA TYR A 72 26.75 -4.46 -41.42
C TYR A 72 25.28 -4.48 -41.85
N GLN A 73 24.66 -3.32 -42.06
CA GLN A 73 23.30 -3.19 -42.57
C GLN A 73 23.18 -3.63 -44.02
N VAL A 74 24.15 -3.36 -44.89
CA VAL A 74 24.14 -3.86 -46.27
C VAL A 74 24.28 -5.38 -46.28
N ARG A 75 25.08 -5.98 -45.40
CA ARG A 75 25.16 -7.46 -45.29
C ARG A 75 23.90 -8.08 -44.66
N SER A 76 23.29 -7.43 -43.67
CA SER A 76 22.03 -7.87 -43.04
C SER A 76 20.81 -7.67 -43.95
N LEU A 77 20.74 -6.53 -44.64
CA LEU A 77 19.72 -6.21 -45.64
C LEU A 77 19.89 -7.10 -46.88
N LEU A 78 21.10 -7.39 -47.35
CA LEU A 78 21.30 -8.31 -48.48
C LEU A 78 21.04 -9.78 -48.12
N SER A 79 21.09 -10.17 -46.84
CA SER A 79 20.63 -11.49 -46.40
C SER A 79 19.11 -11.57 -46.21
N GLU A 80 18.44 -10.45 -45.90
CA GLU A 80 16.96 -10.37 -45.79
C GLU A 80 16.25 -9.93 -47.09
N GLN A 81 16.98 -9.40 -48.09
CA GLN A 81 16.40 -8.92 -49.36
C GLN A 81 16.24 -9.97 -50.46
N ARG A 82 16.53 -11.25 -50.19
CA ARG A 82 16.14 -12.29 -51.15
C ARG A 82 14.64 -12.63 -51.13
N ASP A 83 13.87 -12.11 -50.16
CA ASP A 83 12.41 -12.30 -50.08
C ASP A 83 11.66 -11.03 -49.61
N VAL A 84 11.73 -9.90 -50.34
CA VAL A 84 10.84 -8.75 -50.13
C VAL A 84 9.80 -8.66 -51.25
N PRO A 85 8.52 -9.03 -51.03
CA PRO A 85 7.48 -8.92 -52.05
C PRO A 85 6.92 -7.48 -52.14
N ARG A 86 6.09 -7.23 -53.16
CA ARG A 86 5.31 -6.01 -53.48
C ARG A 86 4.38 -5.45 -52.37
N SER A 87 4.61 -5.75 -51.08
CA SER A 87 3.67 -5.56 -49.96
C SER A 87 3.70 -4.19 -49.27
N SER A 88 4.75 -3.37 -49.42
CA SER A 88 4.92 -2.14 -48.63
C SER A 88 3.96 -0.99 -49.02
N SER A 89 3.51 -0.92 -50.28
CA SER A 89 2.52 0.06 -50.74
C SER A 89 1.10 -0.30 -50.27
N HIS A 90 0.74 -1.59 -50.32
CA HIS A 90 -0.56 -2.09 -49.88
C HIS A 90 -0.77 -1.94 -48.37
N VAL A 91 0.27 -2.17 -47.55
CA VAL A 91 0.19 -1.95 -46.09
C VAL A 91 -0.02 -0.47 -45.77
N LYS A 92 0.70 0.45 -46.46
CA LYS A 92 0.49 1.89 -46.29
C LYS A 92 -0.91 2.35 -46.72
N GLN A 93 -1.46 1.77 -47.78
CA GLN A 93 -2.84 2.04 -48.21
C GLN A 93 -3.87 1.53 -47.20
N ALA A 94 -3.68 0.32 -46.66
CA ALA A 94 -4.56 -0.25 -45.63
C ALA A 94 -4.54 0.57 -44.33
N ASP A 95 -3.36 0.97 -43.85
CA ASP A 95 -3.20 1.84 -42.68
C ASP A 95 -3.88 3.20 -42.89
N THR A 96 -3.72 3.78 -44.07
CA THR A 96 -4.33 5.08 -44.43
C THR A 96 -5.85 4.95 -44.49
N ALA A 97 -6.37 3.89 -45.09
CA ALA A 97 -7.81 3.61 -45.12
C ALA A 97 -8.39 3.39 -43.72
N LEU A 98 -7.67 2.68 -42.84
CA LEU A 98 -8.06 2.52 -41.43
C LEU A 98 -8.11 3.88 -40.72
N GLY A 99 -7.08 4.71 -40.89
CA GLY A 99 -7.03 6.06 -40.35
C GLY A 99 -8.22 6.91 -40.79
N HIS A 100 -8.54 6.91 -42.08
CA HIS A 100 -9.70 7.66 -42.62
C HIS A 100 -11.03 7.13 -42.08
N ARG A 101 -11.21 5.81 -42.00
CA ARG A 101 -12.45 5.18 -41.50
C ARG A 101 -12.75 5.59 -40.06
N HIS A 102 -11.72 5.75 -39.23
CA HIS A 102 -11.85 6.11 -37.83
C HIS A 102 -11.64 7.61 -37.56
N GLY A 103 -11.56 8.44 -38.60
CA GLY A 103 -11.35 9.89 -38.44
C GLY A 103 -10.05 10.25 -37.72
N CYS A 104 -9.01 9.43 -37.85
CA CYS A 104 -7.75 9.64 -37.15
C CYS A 104 -7.06 10.91 -37.65
N GLN A 105 -6.55 11.72 -36.72
CA GLN A 105 -5.77 12.92 -37.01
C GLN A 105 -4.42 12.85 -36.29
N PRO A 106 -3.36 13.46 -36.85
CA PRO A 106 -2.07 13.50 -36.18
C PRO A 106 -2.13 14.40 -34.94
N PRO A 107 -1.42 14.05 -33.84
CA PRO A 107 -1.19 14.97 -32.73
C PRO A 107 -0.14 16.02 -33.13
N PRO A 108 0.00 17.11 -32.37
CA PRO A 108 1.11 18.05 -32.52
C PRO A 108 2.47 17.34 -32.53
N GLU A 109 3.38 17.77 -33.40
CA GLU A 109 4.76 17.29 -33.41
C GLU A 109 5.64 18.18 -32.54
N LEU A 110 6.55 17.58 -31.77
CA LEU A 110 7.57 18.30 -31.01
C LEU A 110 8.49 19.07 -31.98
N PRO A 111 8.59 20.42 -31.88
CA PRO A 111 9.38 21.21 -32.81
C PRO A 111 10.87 20.88 -32.66
N LYS A 112 11.58 20.85 -33.79
CA LYS A 112 13.02 20.58 -33.87
C LYS A 112 13.70 21.81 -34.44
N ARG A 113 14.74 22.29 -33.76
CA ARG A 113 15.56 23.41 -34.22
C ARG A 113 16.64 22.95 -35.18
N TRP A 114 17.18 21.74 -34.98
CA TRP A 114 18.26 21.20 -35.79
C TRP A 114 17.78 20.00 -36.62
N PRO A 115 18.41 19.75 -37.79
CA PRO A 115 18.11 18.58 -38.61
C PRO A 115 18.10 17.30 -37.79
N LEU A 116 17.17 16.40 -38.12
CA LEU A 116 16.98 15.11 -37.45
C LEU A 116 16.60 15.21 -35.95
N GLY A 117 16.40 16.41 -35.38
CA GLY A 117 16.06 16.59 -33.97
C GLY A 117 17.25 16.43 -33.02
N ILE A 118 18.47 16.67 -33.50
CA ILE A 118 19.71 16.59 -32.68
C ILE A 118 19.64 17.54 -31.48
N ASP A 119 19.01 18.70 -31.63
CA ASP A 119 18.77 19.65 -30.54
C ASP A 119 18.02 19.00 -29.37
N ARG A 120 17.00 18.18 -29.66
CA ARG A 120 16.23 17.47 -28.62
C ARG A 120 17.04 16.39 -27.91
N ILE A 121 17.94 15.71 -28.63
CA ILE A 121 18.85 14.74 -28.00
C ILE A 121 19.84 15.45 -27.09
N LYS A 122 20.39 16.59 -27.53
CA LYS A 122 21.28 17.40 -26.71
C LYS A 122 20.57 17.88 -25.45
N GLU A 123 19.36 18.43 -25.55
CA GLU A 123 18.57 18.87 -24.40
C GLU A 123 18.28 17.73 -23.41
N LEU A 124 17.91 16.55 -23.92
CA LEU A 124 17.71 15.35 -23.10
C LEU A 124 19.00 14.92 -22.40
N TRP A 125 20.13 14.96 -23.09
CA TRP A 125 21.44 14.60 -22.54
C TRP A 125 21.88 15.59 -21.46
N ASP A 126 21.84 16.89 -21.76
CA ASP A 126 22.23 17.96 -20.84
C ASP A 126 21.35 17.89 -19.58
N SER A 127 20.03 17.83 -19.75
CA SER A 127 19.09 17.73 -18.62
C SER A 127 19.29 16.46 -17.79
N ASN A 128 19.66 15.34 -18.42
CA ASN A 128 19.99 14.11 -17.70
C ASN A 128 21.33 14.23 -16.95
N ALA A 129 22.34 14.88 -17.53
CA ALA A 129 23.63 15.13 -16.88
C ALA A 129 23.48 16.06 -15.67
N ASP A 130 22.58 17.04 -15.74
CA ASP A 130 22.25 17.94 -14.64
C ASP A 130 21.39 17.27 -13.54
N GLY A 131 20.86 16.07 -13.80
CA GLY A 131 19.94 15.36 -12.91
C GLY A 131 18.51 15.93 -12.92
N ARG A 132 18.10 16.61 -13.99
CA ARG A 132 16.80 17.30 -14.11
C ARG A 132 15.97 16.84 -15.31
N LEU A 133 16.22 15.62 -15.81
CA LEU A 133 15.54 15.07 -16.99
C LEU A 133 14.01 15.06 -16.84
N LEU A 134 13.46 14.60 -15.71
CA LEU A 134 12.01 14.52 -15.54
C LEU A 134 11.36 15.92 -15.41
N ALA A 135 12.05 16.87 -14.76
CA ALA A 135 11.61 18.27 -14.72
C ALA A 135 11.57 18.88 -16.13
N PHE A 136 12.58 18.60 -16.97
CA PHE A 136 12.57 18.97 -18.38
C PHE A 136 11.37 18.36 -19.12
N LEU A 137 11.09 17.06 -18.96
CA LEU A 137 9.93 16.42 -19.58
C LEU A 137 8.59 17.04 -19.12
N CYS A 138 8.47 17.40 -17.84
CA CYS A 138 7.32 18.15 -17.33
C CYS A 138 7.19 19.53 -17.98
N SER A 139 8.30 20.25 -18.18
CA SER A 139 8.28 21.56 -18.86
C SER A 139 7.81 21.44 -20.30
N VAL A 140 8.32 20.46 -21.04
CA VAL A 140 7.88 20.17 -22.42
C VAL A 140 6.39 19.83 -22.44
N ALA A 141 5.91 19.02 -21.49
CA ALA A 141 4.51 18.64 -21.44
C ALA A 141 3.56 19.80 -21.12
N LYS A 142 4.01 20.84 -20.41
CA LYS A 142 3.20 22.02 -20.06
C LYS A 142 2.84 22.85 -21.31
N ASP A 143 3.75 22.93 -22.28
CA ASP A 143 3.54 23.66 -23.55
C ASP A 143 2.42 23.07 -24.42
N TYR A 144 1.95 21.86 -24.10
CA TYR A 144 0.90 21.14 -24.83
C TYR A 144 -0.39 20.95 -24.02
N GLU A 145 -0.54 21.63 -22.88
CA GLU A 145 -1.82 21.67 -22.17
C GLU A 145 -2.88 22.48 -22.95
N PRO A 146 -4.16 22.05 -22.96
CA PRO A 146 -4.72 20.88 -22.28
C PRO A 146 -4.68 19.58 -23.11
N ARG A 147 -4.22 19.63 -24.38
CA ARG A 147 -4.27 18.50 -25.33
C ARG A 147 -3.45 17.31 -24.84
N ASN A 148 -2.32 17.58 -24.17
CA ASN A 148 -1.53 16.63 -23.39
C ASN A 148 -1.08 15.37 -24.15
N ASN A 149 -0.99 15.44 -25.48
CA ASN A 149 -0.45 14.39 -26.34
C ASN A 149 0.42 15.04 -27.43
N LEU A 150 1.58 14.46 -27.69
CA LEU A 150 2.50 14.92 -28.73
C LEU A 150 3.18 13.75 -29.42
N SER A 151 3.60 13.97 -30.65
CA SER A 151 4.44 13.04 -31.40
C SER A 151 5.85 13.57 -31.55
N GLN A 152 6.80 12.65 -31.63
CA GLN A 152 8.21 12.95 -31.85
C GLN A 152 8.78 11.89 -32.79
N TYR A 153 9.51 12.31 -33.81
CA TYR A 153 10.37 11.38 -34.56
C TYR A 153 11.71 11.26 -33.85
N LEU A 154 12.14 10.03 -33.59
CA LEU A 154 13.47 9.73 -33.07
C LEU A 154 14.52 9.96 -34.17
N LEU A 155 15.72 10.40 -33.78
CA LEU A 155 16.84 10.71 -34.70
C LEU A 155 17.12 9.57 -35.69
N ILE A 156 17.13 8.33 -35.18
CA ILE A 156 17.20 7.09 -35.96
C ILE A 156 16.28 6.09 -35.25
N GLY A 157 15.05 5.94 -35.73
CA GLY A 157 14.07 5.05 -35.09
C GLY A 157 12.62 5.36 -35.46
N PRO A 158 11.67 4.61 -34.90
CA PRO A 158 10.25 4.81 -35.17
C PRO A 158 9.74 6.13 -34.55
N ARG A 159 8.58 6.58 -35.04
CA ARG A 159 7.84 7.69 -34.42
C ARG A 159 7.37 7.27 -33.03
N ALA A 160 7.49 8.17 -32.06
CA ALA A 160 7.03 8.00 -30.69
C ALA A 160 5.87 8.94 -30.38
N TYR A 161 4.85 8.44 -29.70
CA TYR A 161 3.72 9.21 -29.17
C TYR A 161 3.85 9.31 -27.67
N HIS A 162 3.92 10.51 -27.12
CA HIS A 162 3.88 10.73 -25.68
C HIS A 162 2.44 11.02 -25.29
N ILE A 163 1.85 10.10 -24.54
CA ILE A 163 0.45 10.14 -24.12
C ILE A 163 0.34 10.44 -22.63
N LEU A 164 -0.56 11.35 -22.28
CA LEU A 164 -0.86 11.68 -20.88
C LEU A 164 -2.37 11.56 -20.58
N HIS A 165 -3.22 11.49 -21.60
CA HIS A 165 -4.66 11.37 -21.40
C HIS A 165 -5.03 9.98 -20.82
N PRO A 166 -5.81 9.87 -19.73
CA PRO A 166 -6.17 8.59 -19.09
C PRO A 166 -6.76 7.55 -20.04
N LYS A 167 -7.67 7.94 -20.94
CA LYS A 167 -8.21 7.06 -22.00
C LYS A 167 -7.14 6.41 -22.89
N ASN A 168 -6.06 7.11 -23.20
CA ASN A 168 -4.97 6.55 -24.00
C ASN A 168 -4.12 5.59 -23.17
N VAL A 169 -3.92 5.87 -21.87
CA VAL A 169 -3.23 4.97 -20.93
C VAL A 169 -4.02 3.68 -20.76
N GLU A 170 -5.34 3.79 -20.58
CA GLU A 170 -6.28 2.65 -20.55
C GLU A 170 -6.21 1.82 -21.84
N ALA A 171 -6.25 2.49 -23.00
CA ALA A 171 -6.17 1.80 -24.28
C ALA A 171 -4.87 1.02 -24.43
N LEU A 172 -3.75 1.63 -24.05
CA LEU A 172 -2.42 1.03 -24.13
C LEU A 172 -2.24 -0.16 -23.17
N LEU A 173 -2.73 -0.04 -21.94
CA LEU A 173 -2.45 -1.00 -20.87
C LEU A 173 -3.55 -2.05 -20.68
N SER A 174 -4.76 -1.80 -21.18
CA SER A 174 -5.93 -2.65 -20.97
C SER A 174 -6.68 -2.97 -22.27
N THR A 175 -7.43 -2.02 -22.86
CA THR A 175 -8.43 -2.37 -23.89
C THR A 175 -7.80 -2.87 -25.19
N ASN A 176 -6.66 -2.29 -25.58
CA ASN A 176 -5.93 -2.69 -26.79
C ASN A 176 -4.61 -3.39 -26.43
N PHE A 177 -4.55 -4.05 -25.27
CA PHE A 177 -3.33 -4.66 -24.73
C PHE A 177 -2.58 -5.55 -25.74
N ASN A 178 -3.30 -6.36 -26.52
CA ASN A 178 -2.71 -7.28 -27.51
C ASN A 178 -2.11 -6.59 -28.74
N ASP A 179 -2.30 -5.27 -28.89
CA ASP A 179 -1.80 -4.47 -30.00
C ASP A 179 -0.38 -3.95 -29.73
N TYR A 180 0.09 -4.12 -28.50
CA TYR A 180 1.30 -3.50 -27.98
C TYR A 180 2.23 -4.53 -27.34
N GLY A 181 3.52 -4.45 -27.71
CA GLY A 181 4.60 -5.27 -27.19
C GLY A 181 5.73 -4.44 -26.59
N PHE A 182 6.83 -5.11 -26.25
CA PHE A 182 7.99 -4.49 -25.62
C PHE A 182 9.10 -4.06 -26.59
N GLY A 183 9.01 -4.42 -27.88
CA GLY A 183 10.02 -4.07 -28.88
C GLY A 183 11.41 -4.58 -28.49
N SER A 184 12.41 -3.70 -28.52
CA SER A 184 13.83 -4.05 -28.21
C SER A 184 14.10 -4.47 -26.76
N ARG A 185 13.13 -4.37 -25.84
CA ARG A 185 13.34 -4.63 -24.40
C ARG A 185 13.90 -6.02 -24.13
N ARG A 186 13.40 -7.05 -24.83
CA ARG A 186 13.88 -8.42 -24.62
C ARG A 186 15.39 -8.49 -24.79
N SER A 187 15.92 -7.96 -25.88
CA SER A 187 17.35 -7.97 -26.22
C SER A 187 18.19 -7.04 -25.31
N VAL A 188 17.58 -5.97 -24.80
CA VAL A 188 18.21 -5.08 -23.82
C VAL A 188 18.46 -5.81 -22.50
N PHE A 189 17.43 -6.49 -21.98
CA PHE A 189 17.41 -7.08 -20.63
C PHE A 189 17.91 -8.52 -20.57
N ALA A 190 17.93 -9.24 -21.70
CA ALA A 190 18.35 -10.64 -21.78
C ALA A 190 19.68 -10.97 -21.08
N PRO A 191 20.76 -10.15 -21.14
CA PRO A 191 22.03 -10.51 -20.51
C PRO A 191 21.97 -10.74 -19.00
N LEU A 192 21.06 -10.08 -18.29
CA LEU A 192 20.89 -10.24 -16.84
C LEU A 192 19.64 -11.04 -16.50
N LEU A 193 18.50 -10.75 -17.14
CA LEU A 193 17.20 -11.29 -16.73
C LEU A 193 16.78 -12.57 -17.46
N GLY A 194 17.42 -12.91 -18.57
CA GLY A 194 17.01 -14.04 -19.40
C GLY A 194 15.52 -14.01 -19.76
N ASN A 195 14.81 -15.14 -19.57
CA ASN A 195 13.39 -15.30 -19.86
C ASN A 195 12.50 -15.06 -18.62
N GLY A 196 11.67 -14.02 -18.65
CA GLY A 196 10.67 -13.80 -17.59
C GLY A 196 9.69 -12.69 -17.90
N ILE A 197 8.96 -12.24 -16.88
CA ILE A 197 7.83 -11.30 -17.03
C ILE A 197 8.19 -9.94 -17.66
N PHE A 198 9.46 -9.53 -17.64
CA PHE A 198 9.93 -8.30 -18.28
C PHE A 198 10.47 -8.48 -19.71
N THR A 199 10.75 -9.72 -20.12
CA THR A 199 11.43 -10.03 -21.39
C THR A 199 10.60 -10.89 -22.33
N GLN A 200 9.56 -11.57 -21.84
CA GLN A 200 8.67 -12.41 -22.62
C GLN A 200 7.35 -11.71 -22.95
N GLU A 201 6.67 -12.21 -23.98
CA GLU A 201 5.35 -11.76 -24.45
C GLU A 201 4.45 -12.96 -24.78
N GLY A 202 3.17 -12.69 -25.02
CA GLY A 202 2.18 -13.72 -25.39
C GLY A 202 2.04 -14.83 -24.35
N GLN A 203 1.95 -16.08 -24.81
CA GLN A 203 1.69 -17.23 -23.95
C GLN A 203 2.83 -17.50 -22.95
N ALA A 204 4.09 -17.29 -23.36
CA ALA A 204 5.25 -17.47 -22.47
C ALA A 204 5.20 -16.50 -21.29
N TRP A 205 4.90 -15.23 -21.54
CA TRP A 205 4.68 -14.25 -20.48
C TRP A 205 3.51 -14.61 -19.57
N LYS A 206 2.39 -15.07 -20.14
CA LYS A 206 1.22 -15.48 -19.37
C LYS A 206 1.55 -16.63 -18.43
N HIS A 207 2.34 -17.60 -18.88
CA HIS A 207 2.82 -18.72 -18.07
C HIS A 207 3.69 -18.23 -16.90
N SER A 208 4.76 -17.46 -17.17
CA SER A 208 5.62 -16.91 -16.12
C SER A 208 4.86 -16.00 -15.14
N ARG A 209 3.88 -15.23 -15.64
CA ARG A 209 3.05 -14.39 -14.79
C ARG A 209 2.14 -15.19 -13.87
N GLU A 210 1.48 -16.23 -14.39
CA GLU A 210 0.58 -17.07 -13.58
C GLU A 210 1.36 -17.81 -12.50
N LEU A 211 2.53 -18.34 -12.85
CA LEU A 211 3.49 -18.93 -11.92
C LEU A 211 3.77 -17.98 -10.74
N LEU A 212 4.25 -16.77 -11.02
CA LEU A 212 4.58 -15.79 -9.98
C LEU A 212 3.35 -15.28 -9.22
N ARG A 213 2.21 -15.10 -9.90
CA ARG A 213 0.96 -14.58 -9.29
C ARG A 213 0.49 -15.47 -8.13
N LYS A 214 0.48 -16.80 -8.30
CA LYS A 214 0.10 -17.75 -7.25
C LYS A 214 0.93 -17.53 -5.98
N GLN A 215 2.23 -17.26 -6.16
CA GLN A 215 3.17 -17.06 -5.07
C GLN A 215 2.92 -15.76 -4.31
N PHE A 216 2.69 -14.65 -5.02
CA PHE A 216 2.36 -13.37 -4.38
C PHE A 216 1.01 -13.39 -3.65
N VAL A 217 0.02 -14.14 -4.15
CA VAL A 217 -1.26 -14.35 -3.45
C VAL A 217 -1.04 -15.08 -2.13
N ARG A 218 -0.12 -16.06 -2.07
CA ARG A 218 0.23 -16.77 -0.83
C ARG A 218 1.07 -15.91 0.12
N ALA A 219 2.07 -15.20 -0.39
CA ALA A 219 2.91 -14.27 0.37
C ALA A 219 2.08 -13.18 1.08
N LYS A 220 0.94 -12.78 0.49
CA LYS A 220 -0.02 -11.85 1.11
C LYS A 220 -0.50 -12.27 2.50
N TYR A 221 -0.52 -13.57 2.79
CA TYR A 221 -0.99 -14.15 4.05
C TYR A 221 0.16 -14.61 4.97
N GLN A 222 1.41 -14.42 4.57
CA GLN A 222 2.56 -14.69 5.44
C GLN A 222 2.64 -13.64 6.56
N ASN A 223 3.13 -14.06 7.72
CA ASN A 223 3.27 -13.18 8.88
C ASN A 223 4.31 -12.07 8.57
N LEU A 224 3.93 -10.81 8.78
CA LEU A 224 4.82 -9.65 8.56
C LEU A 224 6.06 -9.71 9.45
N GLU A 225 5.96 -10.28 10.65
CA GLU A 225 7.13 -10.47 11.51
C GLU A 225 8.17 -11.36 10.85
N LEU A 226 7.75 -12.44 10.20
CA LEU A 226 8.66 -13.35 9.50
C LEU A 226 9.27 -12.71 8.24
N SER A 227 8.59 -11.73 7.64
CA SER A 227 8.97 -11.16 6.35
C SER A 227 9.82 -9.89 6.47
N PHE A 228 9.60 -9.07 7.50
CA PHE A 228 10.17 -7.71 7.57
C PHE A 228 10.89 -7.38 8.87
N ARG A 229 10.47 -7.95 10.01
CA ARG A 229 10.93 -7.52 11.34
C ARG A 229 12.45 -7.58 11.47
N GLU A 230 13.06 -8.72 11.15
CA GLU A 230 14.51 -8.90 11.25
C GLU A 230 15.28 -7.86 10.41
N HIS A 231 14.86 -7.63 9.16
CA HIS A 231 15.55 -6.72 8.25
C HIS A 231 15.40 -5.26 8.66
N VAL A 232 14.22 -4.87 9.15
CA VAL A 232 13.98 -3.51 9.66
C VAL A 232 14.66 -3.29 11.03
N ASP A 233 14.76 -4.32 11.86
CA ASP A 233 15.55 -4.25 13.10
C ASP A 233 17.04 -4.08 12.78
N ASN A 234 17.57 -4.80 11.77
CA ASN A 234 18.93 -4.60 11.27
C ASN A 234 19.16 -3.19 10.71
N LEU A 235 18.17 -2.64 9.99
CA LEU A 235 18.19 -1.27 9.50
C LEU A 235 18.32 -0.28 10.67
N VAL A 236 17.45 -0.41 11.68
CA VAL A 236 17.47 0.42 12.90
C VAL A 236 18.81 0.33 13.62
N ASN A 237 19.39 -0.87 13.72
CA ASN A 237 20.66 -1.10 14.40
C ASN A 237 21.87 -0.49 13.66
N CYS A 238 21.77 -0.27 12.34
CA CYS A 238 22.80 0.42 11.56
C CYS A 238 22.81 1.93 11.74
N MET A 239 21.75 2.51 12.30
CA MET A 239 21.61 3.95 12.42
C MET A 239 22.22 4.42 13.75
N PRO A 240 23.31 5.21 13.74
CA PRO A 240 23.82 5.85 14.94
C PRO A 240 22.75 6.76 15.57
N ALA A 241 22.82 6.94 16.88
CA ALA A 241 21.97 7.91 17.56
C ALA A 241 22.55 9.32 17.37
N ASP A 242 21.67 10.30 17.13
CA ASP A 242 21.99 11.73 17.15
C ASP A 242 22.98 12.18 16.05
N ASP A 243 22.79 11.68 14.82
CA ASP A 243 23.60 12.03 13.65
C ASP A 243 22.76 12.22 12.38
N VAL A 244 23.35 12.86 11.36
CA VAL A 244 22.81 12.98 10.01
C VAL A 244 23.14 11.71 9.23
N ILE A 245 22.10 10.98 8.81
CA ILE A 245 22.27 9.67 8.17
C ILE A 245 21.65 9.68 6.79
N ASP A 246 22.39 9.24 5.77
CA ASP A 246 21.80 8.98 4.45
C ASP A 246 21.02 7.65 4.46
N LEU A 247 19.69 7.75 4.54
CA LEU A 247 18.77 6.61 4.52
C LEU A 247 18.70 5.93 3.15
N GLN A 248 19.00 6.63 2.05
CA GLN A 248 18.82 6.07 0.70
C GLN A 248 19.67 4.80 0.50
N PRO A 249 21.01 4.80 0.73
CA PRO A 249 21.82 3.58 0.67
C PRO A 249 21.33 2.47 1.61
N LEU A 250 20.83 2.82 2.80
CA LEU A 250 20.33 1.85 3.76
C LEU A 250 19.02 1.20 3.29
N PHE A 251 18.13 1.96 2.65
CA PHE A 251 16.92 1.40 2.04
C PHE A 251 17.24 0.45 0.89
N PHE A 252 18.24 0.74 0.05
CA PHE A 252 18.67 -0.21 -1.01
C PHE A 252 19.23 -1.51 -0.43
N ARG A 253 19.88 -1.47 0.74
CA ARG A 253 20.36 -2.66 1.47
C ARG A 253 19.19 -3.40 2.14
N LEU A 254 18.26 -2.68 2.77
CA LEU A 254 17.02 -3.24 3.34
C LEU A 254 16.26 -4.07 2.32
N THR A 255 15.93 -3.45 1.19
CA THR A 255 15.09 -4.08 0.18
C THR A 255 15.78 -5.21 -0.56
N LEU A 256 17.13 -5.21 -0.55
CA LEU A 256 17.91 -6.35 -1.05
C LEU A 256 17.80 -7.51 -0.07
N ASP A 257 17.88 -7.24 1.23
CA ASP A 257 17.76 -8.24 2.28
C ASP A 257 16.37 -8.87 2.34
N THR A 258 15.30 -8.06 2.25
CA THR A 258 13.90 -8.55 2.22
C THR A 258 13.59 -9.28 0.93
N ALA A 259 14.03 -8.78 -0.24
CA ALA A 259 13.79 -9.44 -1.53
C ALA A 259 14.53 -10.78 -1.62
N THR A 260 15.77 -10.85 -1.14
CA THR A 260 16.51 -12.12 -1.09
C THR A 260 15.91 -13.08 -0.06
N ALA A 261 15.50 -12.61 1.12
CA ALA A 261 14.77 -13.44 2.08
C ALA A 261 13.47 -14.02 1.50
N LEU A 262 12.68 -13.20 0.80
CA LEU A 262 11.47 -13.66 0.11
C LEU A 262 11.80 -14.69 -0.97
N LEU A 263 12.76 -14.38 -1.85
CA LEU A 263 13.02 -15.15 -3.06
C LEU A 263 13.83 -16.41 -2.86
N PHE A 264 14.68 -16.41 -1.84
CA PHE A 264 15.64 -17.46 -1.60
C PHE A 264 15.30 -18.22 -0.30
N GLY A 265 14.52 -17.61 0.60
CA GLY A 265 14.27 -18.14 1.95
C GLY A 265 15.40 -17.78 2.92
N SER A 266 16.37 -16.95 2.49
CA SER A 266 17.42 -16.40 3.36
C SER A 266 17.90 -15.06 2.83
N SER A 267 18.14 -14.12 3.75
CA SER A 267 18.74 -12.82 3.44
C SER A 267 20.23 -12.95 3.14
N ILE A 268 20.75 -12.04 2.31
CA ILE A 268 22.20 -11.87 2.14
C ILE A 268 22.83 -11.01 3.25
N TYR A 269 22.02 -10.51 4.19
CA TYR A 269 22.44 -9.74 5.36
C TYR A 269 23.29 -8.51 5.02
N SER A 270 22.92 -7.82 3.94
CA SER A 270 23.55 -6.58 3.53
C SER A 270 23.49 -5.52 4.62
N LEU A 271 22.50 -5.49 5.51
CA LEU A 271 22.39 -4.54 6.63
C LEU A 271 23.02 -4.98 7.95
N ARG A 272 23.75 -6.10 8.05
CA ARG A 272 24.21 -6.57 9.37
C ARG A 272 25.48 -5.85 9.82
N ALA A 273 25.35 -4.93 10.79
CA ALA A 273 26.44 -4.08 11.27
C ALA A 273 27.59 -4.82 12.01
N ASN A 274 27.33 -6.02 12.55
CA ASN A 274 28.24 -6.73 13.46
C ASN A 274 28.81 -8.05 12.90
N ILE A 275 28.66 -8.30 11.60
CA ILE A 275 29.24 -9.48 10.93
C ILE A 275 29.89 -9.00 9.65
N ASP A 276 31.14 -9.41 9.41
CA ASP A 276 31.76 -9.24 8.09
C ASP A 276 30.84 -9.85 7.05
N GLN A 277 30.25 -9.01 6.20
CA GLN A 277 29.44 -9.49 5.09
C GLN A 277 30.31 -10.49 4.33
N ALA A 278 29.82 -11.73 4.18
CA ALA A 278 30.53 -12.76 3.43
C ALA A 278 30.98 -12.15 2.09
N ALA A 279 32.26 -12.31 1.75
CA ALA A 279 32.86 -11.65 0.58
C ALA A 279 32.02 -11.86 -0.70
N GLU A 280 31.39 -13.03 -0.80
CA GLU A 280 30.50 -13.43 -1.88
C GLU A 280 29.18 -12.63 -1.91
N ASN A 281 28.56 -12.35 -0.76
CA ASN A 281 27.35 -11.52 -0.68
C ASN A 281 27.64 -10.07 -1.07
N LYS A 282 28.84 -9.59 -0.72
CA LYS A 282 29.34 -8.27 -1.15
C LYS A 282 29.57 -8.23 -2.66
N GLU A 283 30.28 -9.22 -3.21
CA GLU A 283 30.52 -9.34 -4.65
C GLU A 283 29.20 -9.43 -5.44
N PHE A 284 28.21 -10.16 -4.92
CA PHE A 284 26.88 -10.23 -5.51
C PHE A 284 26.20 -8.87 -5.56
N ALA A 285 26.15 -8.14 -4.44
CA ALA A 285 25.52 -6.82 -4.38
C ALA A 285 26.19 -5.81 -5.33
N GLU A 286 27.52 -5.79 -5.38
CA GLU A 286 28.30 -4.94 -6.29
C GLU A 286 28.07 -5.31 -7.76
N SER A 287 28.15 -6.61 -8.09
CA SER A 287 27.89 -7.12 -9.44
C SER A 287 26.46 -6.83 -9.88
N PHE A 288 25.48 -6.96 -8.99
CA PHE A 288 24.09 -6.65 -9.29
C PHE A 288 23.90 -5.16 -9.63
N ASN A 289 24.52 -4.25 -8.86
CA ASN A 289 24.50 -2.81 -9.17
C ASN A 289 25.11 -2.50 -10.55
N ILE A 290 26.28 -3.06 -10.87
CA ILE A 290 26.96 -2.87 -12.16
C ILE A 290 26.10 -3.40 -13.31
N ALA A 291 25.49 -4.57 -13.13
CA ALA A 291 24.62 -5.18 -14.13
C ALA A 291 23.37 -4.32 -14.39
N GLN A 292 22.72 -3.81 -13.34
CA GLN A 292 21.57 -2.91 -13.48
C GLN A 292 21.93 -1.59 -14.19
N GLU A 293 23.06 -0.98 -13.84
CA GLU A 293 23.53 0.23 -14.52
C GLU A 293 23.80 -0.04 -16.01
N GLY A 294 24.38 -1.20 -16.31
CA GLY A 294 24.58 -1.64 -17.69
C GLY A 294 23.27 -1.86 -18.46
N LEU A 295 22.24 -2.44 -17.82
CA LEU A 295 20.91 -2.53 -18.41
C LEU A 295 20.30 -1.14 -18.66
N ALA A 296 20.45 -0.21 -17.74
CA ALA A 296 19.94 1.16 -17.88
C ALA A 296 20.62 1.91 -19.05
N LYS A 297 21.91 1.70 -19.27
CA LYS A 297 22.65 2.24 -20.43
C LYS A 297 22.21 1.58 -21.73
N ARG A 298 22.03 0.25 -21.75
CA ARG A 298 21.50 -0.49 -22.91
C ARG A 298 20.07 -0.06 -23.26
N PHE A 299 19.23 0.20 -22.26
CA PHE A 299 17.85 0.65 -22.47
C PHE A 299 17.78 2.02 -23.14
N ARG A 300 18.66 2.96 -22.75
CA ARG A 300 18.77 4.28 -23.40
C ARG A 300 19.22 4.22 -24.85
N LEU A 301 20.07 3.25 -25.19
CA LEU A 301 20.52 3.02 -26.57
C LEU A 301 19.47 2.29 -27.43
N ALA A 302 18.47 1.67 -26.79
CA ALA A 302 17.33 0.99 -27.41
C ALA A 302 17.72 0.12 -28.62
N PRO A 303 17.31 0.33 -29.89
CA PRO A 303 17.65 -0.66 -30.92
C PRO A 303 19.18 -0.81 -31.12
N PHE A 304 19.98 0.16 -30.64
CA PHE A 304 21.44 0.12 -30.62
C PHE A 304 22.05 -0.41 -29.32
N HIS A 305 21.29 -1.10 -28.48
CA HIS A 305 21.75 -1.64 -27.19
C HIS A 305 23.01 -2.51 -27.30
N PHE A 306 23.25 -3.13 -28.45
CA PHE A 306 24.43 -3.95 -28.73
C PHE A 306 25.75 -3.15 -28.69
N VAL A 307 25.69 -1.82 -28.86
CA VAL A 307 26.87 -0.93 -28.76
C VAL A 307 27.43 -0.90 -27.34
N TYR A 308 26.58 -1.09 -26.31
CA TYR A 308 27.03 -1.16 -24.93
C TYR A 308 27.11 -2.61 -24.44
N ASN A 309 28.32 -3.16 -24.43
CA ASN A 309 28.60 -4.49 -23.87
C ASN A 309 30.04 -4.58 -23.31
N PRO A 310 30.42 -3.76 -22.31
CA PRO A 310 31.78 -3.77 -21.77
C PRO A 310 32.09 -5.07 -20.99
N PRO A 311 33.37 -5.44 -20.82
CA PRO A 311 33.77 -6.63 -20.06
C PRO A 311 33.20 -6.68 -18.64
N ASP A 312 33.19 -5.55 -17.92
CA ASP A 312 32.73 -5.46 -16.54
C ASP A 312 31.23 -5.74 -16.42
N PHE A 313 30.42 -5.23 -17.35
CA PHE A 313 28.99 -5.55 -17.42
C PHE A 313 28.77 -7.05 -17.63
N ARG A 314 29.52 -7.67 -18.55
CA ARG A 314 29.41 -9.12 -18.79
C ARG A 314 29.85 -9.94 -17.58
N LYS A 315 30.93 -9.51 -16.89
CA LYS A 315 31.40 -10.14 -15.66
C LYS A 315 30.34 -10.05 -14.56
N ALA A 316 29.80 -8.86 -14.35
CA ALA A 316 28.73 -8.60 -13.39
C ALA A 316 27.49 -9.49 -13.63
N CYS A 317 27.00 -9.59 -14.86
CA CYS A 317 25.89 -10.50 -15.19
C CYS A 317 26.22 -11.97 -14.86
N ARG A 318 27.43 -12.43 -15.20
CA ARG A 318 27.88 -13.80 -14.88
C ARG A 318 27.95 -14.05 -13.37
N ASN A 319 28.51 -13.12 -12.61
CA ASN A 319 28.62 -13.24 -11.15
C ASN A 319 27.22 -13.34 -10.51
N VAL A 320 26.27 -12.53 -10.96
CA VAL A 320 24.87 -12.59 -10.51
C VAL A 320 24.23 -13.94 -10.84
N HIS A 321 24.41 -14.44 -12.07
CA HIS A 321 23.88 -15.75 -12.48
C HIS A 321 24.47 -16.88 -11.64
N GLN A 322 25.79 -16.89 -11.46
CA GLN A 322 26.51 -17.90 -10.68
C GLN A 322 26.05 -17.92 -9.22
N PHE A 323 25.83 -16.75 -8.62
CA PHE A 323 25.33 -16.64 -7.25
C PHE A 323 23.95 -17.30 -7.11
N VAL A 324 23.00 -16.94 -7.97
CA VAL A 324 21.63 -17.50 -7.93
C VAL A 324 21.61 -19.00 -8.26
N GLU A 325 22.38 -19.44 -9.25
CA GLU A 325 22.48 -20.86 -9.61
C GLU A 325 23.13 -21.71 -8.51
N ARG A 326 24.11 -21.16 -7.80
CA ARG A 326 24.68 -21.82 -6.63
C ARG A 326 23.64 -21.93 -5.52
N TYR A 327 22.88 -20.86 -5.26
CA TYR A 327 21.82 -20.88 -4.27
C TYR A 327 20.77 -21.97 -4.57
N ILE A 328 20.35 -22.07 -5.83
CA ILE A 328 19.43 -23.12 -6.30
C ILE A 328 19.98 -24.52 -6.02
N ARG A 329 21.29 -24.73 -6.21
CA ARG A 329 21.96 -26.01 -5.94
C ARG A 329 22.08 -26.33 -4.45
N GLU A 330 22.48 -25.35 -3.63
CA GLU A 330 22.65 -25.52 -2.18
C GLU A 330 21.34 -25.89 -1.48
N LYS A 331 20.21 -25.35 -1.96
CA LYS A 331 18.87 -25.68 -1.47
C LYS A 331 18.31 -26.99 -2.04
N GLN A 332 19.09 -27.75 -2.82
CA GLN A 332 18.66 -29.00 -3.47
C GLN A 332 17.38 -28.84 -4.31
N LEU A 333 17.13 -27.65 -4.85
CA LEU A 333 15.93 -27.36 -5.63
C LEU A 333 15.98 -28.02 -7.01
N THR A 334 17.15 -28.48 -7.45
CA THR A 334 17.31 -29.30 -8.66
C THR A 334 16.48 -30.59 -8.61
N ASP A 335 16.33 -31.19 -7.42
CA ASP A 335 15.56 -32.43 -7.25
C ASP A 335 14.05 -32.15 -7.29
N SER A 336 13.63 -30.92 -6.96
CA SER A 336 12.24 -30.47 -7.08
C SER A 336 11.82 -30.15 -8.52
N VAL A 337 12.75 -29.62 -9.34
CA VAL A 337 12.58 -29.45 -10.80
C VAL A 337 12.40 -30.80 -11.51
N SER A 338 12.93 -31.87 -10.91
CA SER A 338 12.93 -33.24 -11.46
C SER A 338 11.77 -34.13 -10.97
N ARG A 339 10.99 -33.71 -9.97
CA ARG A 339 9.89 -34.49 -9.37
C ARG A 339 8.63 -34.44 -10.25
N ASP A 340 7.94 -35.58 -10.39
CA ASP A 340 6.65 -35.66 -11.06
C ASP A 340 5.66 -34.66 -10.45
N ARG A 341 5.04 -33.82 -11.30
CA ARG A 341 4.09 -32.73 -10.97
C ARG A 341 2.87 -33.15 -10.13
N ALA A 342 2.72 -34.44 -9.81
CA ALA A 342 1.60 -35.02 -9.08
C ALA A 342 1.74 -35.02 -7.55
N ALA A 343 2.94 -34.77 -7.00
CA ALA A 343 3.17 -34.66 -5.56
C ALA A 343 3.56 -33.23 -5.17
N VAL A 344 2.67 -32.27 -5.41
CA VAL A 344 2.84 -30.90 -4.90
C VAL A 344 2.48 -30.93 -3.43
N ASP A 345 3.48 -30.80 -2.55
CA ASP A 345 3.23 -30.52 -1.14
C ASP A 345 2.58 -29.13 -1.03
N GLU A 346 1.29 -29.12 -0.66
CA GLU A 346 0.54 -27.87 -0.42
C GLU A 346 1.16 -27.03 0.72
N ASN A 347 2.07 -27.62 1.51
CA ASN A 347 2.77 -26.97 2.62
C ASN A 347 4.20 -26.50 2.29
N ALA A 348 4.61 -26.45 1.01
CA ALA A 348 5.94 -25.98 0.63
C ALA A 348 6.24 -24.59 1.27
N PRO A 349 7.25 -24.48 2.15
CA PRO A 349 7.34 -23.38 3.11
C PRO A 349 7.77 -22.03 2.51
N TRP A 350 8.44 -22.02 1.35
CA TRP A 350 9.02 -20.79 0.78
C TRP A 350 8.64 -20.55 -0.69
N PHE A 351 8.66 -19.26 -1.08
CA PHE A 351 8.37 -18.79 -2.44
C PHE A 351 9.17 -19.56 -3.51
N ILE A 352 10.43 -19.87 -3.23
CA ILE A 352 11.35 -20.52 -4.17
C ILE A 352 11.00 -21.97 -4.48
N ASP A 353 10.56 -22.74 -3.48
CA ASP A 353 10.27 -24.17 -3.61
C ASP A 353 9.14 -24.41 -4.62
N GLN A 354 8.19 -23.48 -4.64
CA GLN A 354 7.01 -23.54 -5.49
C GLN A 354 7.27 -23.01 -6.90
N VAL A 355 8.14 -21.99 -7.04
CA VAL A 355 8.61 -21.58 -8.38
C VAL A 355 9.47 -22.67 -9.00
N ALA A 356 10.29 -23.35 -8.18
CA ALA A 356 11.15 -24.44 -8.63
C ALA A 356 10.35 -25.65 -9.14
N SER A 357 9.27 -26.05 -8.46
CA SER A 357 8.44 -27.19 -8.88
C SER A 357 7.68 -26.99 -10.19
N GLU A 358 7.42 -25.73 -10.57
CA GLU A 358 6.78 -25.36 -11.85
C GLU A 358 7.80 -24.90 -12.91
N SER A 359 9.10 -24.86 -12.60
CA SER A 359 10.17 -24.49 -13.55
C SER A 359 10.71 -25.72 -14.28
N GLU A 360 11.06 -25.58 -15.57
CA GLU A 360 11.58 -26.70 -16.38
C GLU A 360 13.09 -26.91 -16.23
N THR A 361 13.85 -25.83 -16.05
CA THR A 361 15.31 -25.88 -15.91
C THR A 361 15.82 -24.94 -14.81
N VAL A 362 17.06 -25.17 -14.36
CA VAL A 362 17.76 -24.27 -13.41
C VAL A 362 17.87 -22.86 -13.99
N SER A 363 18.08 -22.72 -15.30
CA SER A 363 18.12 -21.41 -15.95
C SER A 363 16.76 -20.73 -15.96
N ASP A 364 15.67 -21.46 -16.17
CA ASP A 364 14.32 -20.88 -16.10
C ASP A 364 13.99 -20.39 -14.69
N LEU A 365 14.30 -21.20 -13.67
CA LEU A 365 14.13 -20.81 -12.27
C LEU A 365 14.96 -19.56 -11.93
N ARG A 366 16.25 -19.56 -12.28
CA ARG A 366 17.15 -18.41 -12.11
C ARG A 366 16.55 -17.15 -12.76
N ASP A 367 16.09 -17.26 -14.00
CA ASP A 367 15.54 -16.13 -14.74
C ASP A 367 14.27 -15.59 -14.08
N GLN A 368 13.36 -16.45 -13.62
CA GLN A 368 12.17 -16.01 -12.86
C GLN A 368 12.55 -15.27 -11.57
N LEU A 369 13.49 -15.83 -10.79
CA LEU A 369 13.94 -15.22 -9.53
C LEU A 369 14.60 -13.85 -9.76
N LEU A 370 15.44 -13.72 -10.79
CA LEU A 370 16.09 -12.45 -11.14
C LEU A 370 15.10 -11.39 -11.62
N ASN A 371 14.05 -11.78 -12.34
CA ASN A 371 12.98 -10.85 -12.71
C ASN A 371 12.29 -10.29 -11.45
N VAL A 372 12.00 -11.12 -10.45
CA VAL A 372 11.38 -10.64 -9.20
C VAL A 372 12.35 -9.80 -8.37
N LEU A 373 13.63 -10.22 -8.27
CA LEU A 373 14.65 -9.49 -7.50
C LEU A 373 14.86 -8.06 -8.04
N LEU A 374 14.95 -7.93 -9.37
CA LEU A 374 15.05 -6.62 -10.02
C LEU A 374 13.83 -5.73 -9.70
N ALA A 375 12.63 -6.31 -9.71
CA ALA A 375 11.40 -5.56 -9.43
C ALA A 375 11.30 -5.12 -7.97
N GLY A 376 11.57 -6.01 -7.02
CA GLY A 376 11.29 -5.80 -5.60
C GLY A 376 12.30 -4.92 -4.87
N ARG A 377 13.58 -4.91 -5.29
CA ARG A 377 14.64 -4.18 -4.59
C ARG A 377 14.55 -2.66 -4.82
N ASP A 378 14.94 -2.23 -6.01
CA ASP A 378 15.22 -0.83 -6.28
C ASP A 378 13.93 0.04 -6.24
N THR A 379 12.77 -0.53 -6.57
CA THR A 379 11.50 0.22 -6.58
C THR A 379 11.03 0.58 -5.16
N THR A 380 11.06 -0.38 -4.23
CA THR A 380 10.70 -0.16 -2.82
C THR A 380 11.68 0.79 -2.16
N ALA A 381 12.99 0.65 -2.42
CA ALA A 381 14.01 1.51 -1.84
C ALA A 381 13.82 2.98 -2.25
N CYS A 382 13.52 3.23 -3.52
CA CYS A 382 13.20 4.56 -4.02
C CYS A 382 11.92 5.12 -3.39
N CYS A 383 10.88 4.31 -3.25
CA CYS A 383 9.63 4.72 -2.59
C CYS A 383 9.87 5.16 -1.14
N LEU A 384 10.62 4.36 -0.37
CA LEU A 384 11.02 4.71 1.01
C LEU A 384 11.83 6.01 1.05
N SER A 385 12.85 6.12 0.19
CA SER A 385 13.73 7.28 0.12
C SER A 385 12.95 8.58 -0.14
N TRP A 386 12.05 8.57 -1.13
CA TRP A 386 11.22 9.74 -1.44
C TRP A 386 10.18 10.01 -0.36
N THR A 387 9.58 8.97 0.24
CA THR A 387 8.62 9.13 1.34
C THR A 387 9.28 9.84 2.52
N PHE A 388 10.46 9.41 2.95
CA PHE A 388 11.17 10.08 4.05
C PHE A 388 11.68 11.47 3.68
N ARG A 389 12.22 11.67 2.47
CA ARG A 389 12.62 13.00 1.98
C ARG A 389 11.45 13.98 1.96
N LEU A 390 10.24 13.52 1.64
CA LEU A 390 9.02 14.32 1.72
C LEU A 390 8.58 14.55 3.17
N LEU A 391 8.56 13.53 4.02
CA LEU A 391 8.14 13.66 5.43
C LEU A 391 8.97 14.68 6.20
N VAL A 392 10.30 14.70 6.03
CA VAL A 392 11.17 15.66 6.74
C VAL A 392 11.05 17.10 6.24
N ARG A 393 10.60 17.29 4.99
CA ARG A 393 10.34 18.63 4.43
C ARG A 393 8.95 19.16 4.77
N TYR A 394 8.05 18.30 5.23
CA TYR A 394 6.66 18.62 5.58
C TYR A 394 6.36 18.12 7.01
N PRO A 395 6.95 18.75 8.04
CA PRO A 395 6.87 18.28 9.43
C PRO A 395 5.43 18.15 9.95
N GLN A 396 4.50 19.00 9.48
CA GLN A 396 3.08 18.91 9.80
C GLN A 396 2.44 17.59 9.33
N VAL A 397 2.84 17.09 8.16
CA VAL A 397 2.40 15.79 7.63
C VAL A 397 3.00 14.67 8.47
N MET A 398 4.29 14.75 8.78
CA MET A 398 4.96 13.76 9.62
C MET A 398 4.36 13.69 11.03
N GLN A 399 4.05 14.84 11.65
CA GLN A 399 3.42 14.88 12.98
C GLN A 399 2.01 14.30 12.96
N ARG A 400 1.22 14.57 11.91
CA ARG A 400 -0.09 13.95 11.73
C ARG A 400 0.02 12.44 11.57
N LEU A 401 0.97 11.97 10.76
CA LEU A 401 1.24 10.55 10.58
C LEU A 401 1.67 9.88 11.90
N ARG A 402 2.55 10.52 12.68
CA ARG A 402 2.95 10.03 14.00
C ARG A 402 1.77 9.86 14.95
N ARG A 403 0.83 10.81 14.97
CA ARG A 403 -0.39 10.71 15.78
C ARG A 403 -1.25 9.51 15.39
N GLU A 404 -1.42 9.27 14.09
CA GLU A 404 -2.14 8.08 13.61
C GLU A 404 -1.40 6.79 13.99
N VAL A 405 -0.08 6.74 13.76
CA VAL A 405 0.75 5.58 14.11
C VAL A 405 0.65 5.29 15.59
N ALA A 406 0.83 6.28 16.46
CA ALA A 406 0.72 6.12 17.91
C ALA A 406 -0.68 5.64 18.33
N GLY A 407 -1.74 6.21 17.75
CA GLY A 407 -3.12 5.84 18.06
C GLY A 407 -3.50 4.42 17.65
N VAL A 408 -2.97 3.92 16.53
CA VAL A 408 -3.26 2.56 16.04
C VAL A 408 -2.34 1.50 16.65
N MET A 409 -1.08 1.85 16.90
CA MET A 409 -0.09 0.93 17.46
C MET A 409 -0.26 0.70 18.95
N GLY A 410 -0.64 1.73 19.73
CA GLY A 410 -0.59 1.68 21.18
C GLY A 410 0.81 1.25 21.66
N ASP A 411 0.86 0.25 22.55
CA ASP A 411 2.11 -0.32 23.07
C ASP A 411 2.74 -1.40 22.18
N SER A 412 2.18 -1.65 20.97
CA SER A 412 2.69 -2.69 20.09
C SER A 412 4.09 -2.35 19.56
N ILE A 413 5.05 -3.24 19.81
CA ILE A 413 6.45 -3.08 19.38
C ILE A 413 6.61 -3.28 17.85
N SER A 414 5.74 -4.10 17.24
CA SER A 414 5.82 -4.46 15.82
C SER A 414 4.46 -4.32 15.14
N PRO A 415 4.37 -3.64 13.97
CA PRO A 415 3.10 -3.44 13.29
C PRO A 415 2.60 -4.73 12.62
N THR A 416 1.36 -5.06 12.91
CA THR A 416 0.60 -6.11 12.21
C THR A 416 -0.02 -5.57 10.92
N ARG A 417 -0.45 -6.49 10.05
CA ARG A 417 -1.10 -6.13 8.78
C ARG A 417 -2.43 -5.43 9.01
N GLU A 418 -3.18 -5.89 9.99
CA GLU A 418 -4.47 -5.36 10.41
C GLU A 418 -4.31 -3.94 10.98
N GLN A 419 -3.24 -3.67 11.74
CA GLN A 419 -2.92 -2.33 12.21
C GLN A 419 -2.55 -1.40 11.06
N ILE A 420 -1.64 -1.80 10.17
CA ILE A 420 -1.26 -0.98 9.00
C ILE A 420 -2.48 -0.63 8.14
N ARG A 421 -3.42 -1.58 7.95
CA ARG A 421 -4.67 -1.32 7.21
C ARG A 421 -5.58 -0.27 7.85
N LYS A 422 -5.49 -0.05 9.16
CA LYS A 422 -6.25 0.99 9.87
C LYS A 422 -5.60 2.38 9.76
N MET A 423 -4.35 2.46 9.32
CA MET A 423 -3.61 3.72 9.16
C MET A 423 -3.91 4.36 7.80
N LEU A 424 -5.07 5.01 7.70
CA LEU A 424 -5.55 5.59 6.46
C LEU A 424 -4.65 6.74 5.98
N TYR A 425 -4.16 7.57 6.89
CA TYR A 425 -3.27 8.69 6.55
C TYR A 425 -1.88 8.21 6.11
N LEU A 426 -1.35 7.12 6.68
CA LEU A 426 -0.17 6.42 6.15
C LEU A 426 -0.37 6.03 4.68
N SER A 427 -1.55 5.47 4.35
CA SER A 427 -1.86 5.11 2.97
C SER A 427 -1.87 6.34 2.05
N TYR A 428 -2.36 7.50 2.52
CA TYR A 428 -2.35 8.75 1.77
C TYR A 428 -0.94 9.29 1.56
N VAL A 429 -0.08 9.23 2.57
CA VAL A 429 1.32 9.65 2.49
C VAL A 429 2.08 8.82 1.45
N VAL A 430 1.94 7.50 1.49
CA VAL A 430 2.57 6.59 0.53
C VAL A 430 2.02 6.82 -0.88
N LYS A 431 0.70 6.98 -1.01
CA LYS A 431 0.02 7.23 -2.30
C LYS A 431 0.48 8.56 -2.92
N GLU A 432 0.60 9.60 -2.10
CA GLU A 432 1.07 10.92 -2.56
C GLU A 432 2.56 10.90 -2.91
N SER A 433 3.37 10.14 -2.17
CA SER A 433 4.78 9.93 -2.49
C SER A 433 4.95 9.20 -3.84
N LEU A 434 4.17 8.13 -4.08
CA LEU A 434 4.15 7.40 -5.35
C LEU A 434 3.58 8.23 -6.51
N ARG A 435 2.66 9.17 -6.24
CA ARG A 435 2.17 10.13 -7.24
C ARG A 435 3.32 11.03 -7.69
N LEU A 436 3.99 11.69 -6.75
CA LEU A 436 5.02 12.69 -7.07
C LEU A 436 6.32 12.05 -7.56
N TYR A 437 6.72 10.92 -7.00
CA TYR A 437 7.97 10.21 -7.31
C TYR A 437 7.72 8.72 -7.53
N PRO A 438 6.98 8.34 -8.59
CA PRO A 438 6.82 6.94 -8.95
C PRO A 438 8.20 6.32 -9.26
N PRO A 439 8.55 5.17 -8.66
CA PRO A 439 9.84 4.55 -8.90
C PRO A 439 10.12 4.28 -10.38
N VAL A 440 9.09 3.98 -11.18
CA VAL A 440 9.18 3.88 -12.65
C VAL A 440 8.44 5.08 -13.26
N PRO A 441 9.11 6.21 -13.54
CA PRO A 441 8.45 7.46 -13.92
C PRO A 441 7.98 7.51 -15.37
N LEU A 442 8.59 6.70 -16.25
CA LEU A 442 8.37 6.70 -17.70
C LEU A 442 8.46 5.26 -18.22
N ASN A 443 7.55 4.88 -19.12
CA ASN A 443 7.55 3.57 -19.75
C ASN A 443 7.06 3.67 -21.21
N ASN A 444 7.32 2.65 -22.02
CA ASN A 444 6.94 2.61 -23.41
C ASN A 444 6.41 1.24 -23.85
N ARG A 445 5.67 1.23 -24.95
CA ARG A 445 5.31 0.03 -25.72
C ARG A 445 5.52 0.29 -27.20
N GLU A 446 5.71 -0.78 -27.96
CA GLU A 446 5.77 -0.77 -29.41
C GLU A 446 4.49 -1.39 -29.98
N ALA A 447 3.87 -0.76 -30.96
CA ALA A 447 2.70 -1.34 -31.62
C ALA A 447 3.12 -2.56 -32.47
N VAL A 448 2.61 -3.75 -32.16
CA VAL A 448 2.91 -4.98 -32.93
C VAL A 448 2.05 -5.11 -34.19
N ARG A 449 0.99 -4.32 -34.28
CA ARG A 449 0.12 -4.11 -35.44
C ARG A 449 -0.41 -2.69 -35.45
N THR A 450 -0.88 -2.22 -36.62
CA THR A 450 -1.54 -0.92 -36.72
C THR A 450 -2.80 -0.90 -35.85
N THR A 451 -2.91 0.12 -35.01
CA THR A 451 -3.96 0.31 -34.01
C THR A 451 -4.27 1.80 -33.84
N ILE A 452 -5.18 2.12 -32.92
CA ILE A 452 -5.70 3.47 -32.71
C ILE A 452 -5.64 3.81 -31.22
N LEU A 453 -5.13 5.00 -30.91
CA LEU A 453 -5.34 5.63 -29.60
C LEU A 453 -6.65 6.43 -29.63
N PRO A 454 -7.49 6.33 -28.59
CA PRO A 454 -8.82 6.95 -28.58
C PRO A 454 -8.85 8.46 -28.79
N THR A 455 -7.81 9.19 -28.38
CA THR A 455 -7.81 10.66 -28.39
C THR A 455 -6.41 11.26 -28.50
N GLY A 456 -6.30 12.59 -28.58
CA GLY A 456 -5.04 13.35 -28.65
C GLY A 456 -4.67 13.86 -30.05
N GLY A 457 -5.41 13.49 -31.09
CA GLY A 457 -5.22 13.94 -32.46
C GLY A 457 -5.97 15.23 -32.78
N GLY A 458 -5.50 15.93 -33.81
CA GLY A 458 -6.17 17.12 -34.34
C GLY A 458 -5.92 18.41 -33.56
N PRO A 459 -6.44 19.55 -34.05
CA PRO A 459 -6.21 20.87 -33.43
C PRO A 459 -6.83 21.03 -32.05
N ASP A 460 -7.89 20.29 -31.73
CA ASP A 460 -8.56 20.31 -30.42
C ASP A 460 -8.03 19.23 -29.46
N GLY A 461 -7.25 18.27 -29.97
CA GLY A 461 -6.71 17.15 -29.21
C GLY A 461 -7.73 16.06 -28.90
N ASN A 462 -8.91 16.06 -29.53
CA ASN A 462 -9.97 15.09 -29.22
C ASN A 462 -10.04 13.93 -30.20
N SER A 463 -9.48 14.09 -31.41
CA SER A 463 -9.59 13.06 -32.46
C SER A 463 -8.73 11.83 -32.14
N PRO A 464 -9.09 10.64 -32.64
CA PRO A 464 -8.25 9.45 -32.50
C PRO A 464 -6.91 9.60 -33.21
N ILE A 465 -5.89 8.87 -32.76
CA ILE A 465 -4.56 8.85 -33.38
C ILE A 465 -4.30 7.45 -33.95
N LEU A 466 -3.90 7.40 -35.22
CA LEU A 466 -3.43 6.16 -35.85
C LEU A 466 -1.99 5.86 -35.39
N VAL A 467 -1.76 4.69 -34.81
CA VAL A 467 -0.45 4.18 -34.40
C VAL A 467 -0.11 2.99 -35.30
N ARG A 468 0.94 3.11 -36.11
CA ARG A 468 1.36 2.06 -37.05
C ARG A 468 2.23 1.02 -36.36
N LYS A 469 2.27 -0.18 -36.94
CA LYS A 469 3.20 -1.23 -36.51
C LYS A 469 4.64 -0.68 -36.43
N GLY A 470 5.31 -0.94 -35.30
CA GLY A 470 6.66 -0.48 -35.00
C GLY A 470 6.74 0.91 -34.37
N GLU A 471 5.65 1.70 -34.36
CA GLU A 471 5.63 3.00 -33.66
C GLU A 471 5.56 2.80 -32.14
N LEU A 472 6.20 3.73 -31.41
CA LEU A 472 6.29 3.67 -29.95
C LEU A 472 5.20 4.53 -29.30
N VAL A 473 4.63 4.05 -28.21
CA VAL A 473 3.74 4.83 -27.33
C VAL A 473 4.39 4.90 -25.95
N VAL A 474 4.67 6.12 -25.52
CA VAL A 474 5.36 6.49 -24.28
C VAL A 474 4.34 7.09 -23.33
N PHE A 475 4.35 6.66 -22.08
CA PHE A 475 3.45 7.12 -21.03
C PHE A 475 4.24 7.36 -19.75
N SER A 476 3.85 8.38 -18.98
CA SER A 476 4.59 8.81 -17.79
C SER A 476 3.66 9.11 -16.63
N GLN A 477 3.76 8.30 -15.56
CA GLN A 477 3.09 8.62 -14.30
C GLN A 477 3.65 9.92 -13.71
N TYR A 478 4.96 10.17 -13.82
CA TYR A 478 5.61 11.34 -13.23
C TYR A 478 5.09 12.66 -13.84
N VAL A 479 4.99 12.71 -15.17
CA VAL A 479 4.45 13.88 -15.87
C VAL A 479 2.96 14.01 -15.63
N ASN A 480 2.20 12.91 -15.72
CA ASN A 480 0.75 12.93 -15.54
C ASN A 480 0.34 13.37 -14.14
N SER A 481 1.13 13.00 -13.14
CA SER A 481 0.93 13.36 -11.74
C SER A 481 0.96 14.86 -11.49
N ARG A 482 1.62 15.65 -12.36
CA ARG A 482 1.78 17.10 -12.20
C ARG A 482 0.83 17.90 -13.09
N LYS A 483 -0.17 17.23 -13.67
CA LYS A 483 -1.16 17.86 -14.53
C LYS A 483 -2.24 18.55 -13.72
N LYS A 484 -2.30 19.88 -13.87
CA LYS A 484 -3.23 20.74 -13.11
C LYS A 484 -4.70 20.50 -13.45
N ASN A 485 -4.98 20.09 -14.69
CA ASN A 485 -6.32 19.70 -15.11
C ASN A 485 -6.79 18.35 -14.52
N ILE A 486 -5.91 17.60 -13.83
CA ILE A 486 -6.23 16.35 -13.16
C ILE A 486 -6.15 16.51 -11.64
N TYR A 487 -5.05 17.07 -11.14
CA TYR A 487 -4.75 17.11 -9.70
C TYR A 487 -4.95 18.49 -9.05
N GLY A 488 -5.46 19.48 -9.80
CA GLY A 488 -5.69 20.83 -9.30
C GLY A 488 -4.47 21.75 -9.40
N GLN A 489 -4.61 22.99 -8.95
CA GLN A 489 -3.51 23.98 -9.03
C GLN A 489 -2.32 23.62 -8.14
N ASP A 490 -2.57 22.86 -7.07
CA ASP A 490 -1.59 22.34 -6.12
C ASP A 490 -1.00 20.98 -6.57
N ALA A 491 -1.05 20.64 -7.87
CA ALA A 491 -0.57 19.35 -8.38
C ALA A 491 0.92 19.07 -8.11
N ASP A 492 1.73 20.13 -8.01
CA ASP A 492 3.16 20.01 -7.69
C ASP A 492 3.40 19.90 -6.16
N ASP A 493 2.39 20.13 -5.31
CA ASP A 493 2.53 20.13 -3.85
C ASP A 493 2.38 18.71 -3.25
N PHE A 494 3.17 18.43 -2.21
CA PHE A 494 3.00 17.23 -1.38
C PHE A 494 1.85 17.44 -0.38
N LYS A 495 0.68 16.92 -0.73
CA LYS A 495 -0.55 17.09 0.05
C LYS A 495 -1.31 15.76 0.15
N PRO A 496 -0.96 14.87 1.10
CA PRO A 496 -1.63 13.59 1.29
C PRO A 496 -3.15 13.71 1.43
N GLU A 497 -3.65 14.81 2.00
CA GLU A 497 -5.07 15.10 2.24
C GLU A 497 -5.93 15.04 0.97
N ARG A 498 -5.35 15.25 -0.22
CA ARG A 498 -6.09 15.19 -1.49
C ARG A 498 -6.75 13.83 -1.75
N TRP A 499 -6.24 12.78 -1.11
CA TRP A 499 -6.79 11.44 -1.22
C TRP A 499 -7.99 11.18 -0.29
N GLY A 500 -8.28 12.09 0.64
CA GLY A 500 -9.41 12.01 1.57
C GLY A 500 -10.63 12.86 1.17
N THR A 501 -10.48 13.81 0.23
CA THR A 501 -11.58 14.74 -0.14
C THR A 501 -12.65 14.10 -1.04
N GLY A 502 -12.34 12.98 -1.69
CA GLY A 502 -13.21 12.34 -2.69
C GLY A 502 -13.13 12.96 -4.09
N GLU A 503 -12.50 14.13 -4.25
CA GLU A 503 -12.36 14.84 -5.54
C GLU A 503 -11.60 14.01 -6.58
N LEU A 504 -10.70 13.13 -6.12
CA LEU A 504 -9.89 12.26 -6.97
C LEU A 504 -10.52 10.86 -7.20
N ALA A 505 -11.78 10.64 -6.81
CA ALA A 505 -12.42 9.34 -6.96
C ALA A 505 -12.54 8.88 -8.42
N GLU A 506 -12.66 9.82 -9.37
CA GLU A 506 -12.92 9.54 -10.78
C GLU A 506 -11.72 9.78 -11.72
N ILE A 507 -10.51 9.95 -11.19
CA ILE A 507 -9.33 10.20 -12.03
C ILE A 507 -8.93 9.00 -12.91
N GLY A 508 -9.49 7.81 -12.64
CA GLY A 508 -9.29 6.60 -13.42
C GLY A 508 -7.82 6.28 -13.68
N TRP A 509 -7.48 6.09 -14.95
CA TRP A 509 -6.11 5.80 -15.43
C TRP A 509 -5.15 7.00 -15.39
N ALA A 510 -5.45 8.05 -14.62
CA ALA A 510 -4.49 9.11 -14.37
C ALA A 510 -3.47 8.76 -13.27
N TYR A 511 -3.80 7.82 -12.39
CA TYR A 511 -2.95 7.32 -11.31
C TYR A 511 -2.67 5.83 -11.48
N PHE A 512 -1.47 5.48 -11.94
CA PHE A 512 -1.06 4.11 -12.27
C PHE A 512 0.40 3.79 -11.84
N PRO A 513 0.83 4.10 -10.60
CA PRO A 513 2.21 3.81 -10.17
C PRO A 513 2.59 2.32 -10.24
N PHE A 514 1.60 1.42 -10.19
CA PHE A 514 1.75 -0.03 -10.34
C PHE A 514 1.33 -0.55 -11.73
N ASN A 515 1.21 0.33 -12.72
CA ASN A 515 0.49 0.10 -13.99
C ASN A 515 -0.97 -0.36 -13.75
N GLY A 516 -1.60 -0.92 -14.77
CA GLY A 516 -2.90 -1.56 -14.68
C GLY A 516 -3.07 -2.60 -15.78
N GLY A 517 -4.24 -3.25 -15.82
CA GLY A 517 -4.57 -4.24 -16.84
C GLY A 517 -3.74 -5.53 -16.71
N PRO A 518 -3.56 -6.30 -17.80
CA PRO A 518 -2.91 -7.60 -17.73
C PRO A 518 -1.47 -7.56 -17.20
N ARG A 519 -0.76 -6.44 -17.34
CA ARG A 519 0.63 -6.23 -16.85
C ARG A 519 0.72 -5.44 -15.54
N GLN A 520 -0.36 -5.33 -14.74
CA GLN A 520 -0.31 -4.74 -13.39
C GLN A 520 0.75 -5.43 -12.51
N CYS A 521 1.41 -4.66 -11.64
CA CYS A 521 2.42 -5.16 -10.72
C CYS A 521 1.88 -6.32 -9.86
N LEU A 522 2.59 -7.44 -9.78
CA LEU A 522 2.23 -8.56 -8.89
C LEU A 522 2.61 -8.29 -7.44
N GLY A 523 3.67 -7.51 -7.22
CA GLY A 523 4.22 -7.21 -5.90
C GLY A 523 3.63 -5.97 -5.23
N GLU A 524 2.56 -5.37 -5.77
CA GLU A 524 1.96 -4.13 -5.24
C GLU A 524 1.64 -4.24 -3.74
N ASP A 525 0.94 -5.30 -3.34
CA ASP A 525 0.56 -5.54 -1.95
C ASP A 525 1.78 -5.73 -1.04
N PHE A 526 2.77 -6.53 -1.49
CA PHE A 526 4.00 -6.79 -0.74
C PHE A 526 4.82 -5.51 -0.56
N ALA A 527 5.03 -4.75 -1.63
CA ALA A 527 5.80 -3.51 -1.60
C ALA A 527 5.13 -2.44 -0.72
N LEU A 528 3.81 -2.26 -0.84
CA LEU A 528 3.09 -1.30 0.01
C LEU A 528 3.13 -1.70 1.49
N MET A 529 3.07 -3.01 1.79
CA MET A 529 3.23 -3.51 3.15
C MET A 529 4.65 -3.29 3.69
N GLU A 530 5.68 -3.56 2.90
CA GLU A 530 7.09 -3.36 3.26
C GLU A 530 7.39 -1.87 3.54
N VAL A 531 6.94 -0.97 2.64
CA VAL A 531 7.06 0.48 2.81
C VAL A 531 6.37 0.91 4.10
N SER A 532 5.11 0.50 4.28
CA SER A 532 4.29 0.90 5.44
C SER A 532 4.88 0.39 6.75
N TYR A 533 5.30 -0.88 6.80
CA TYR A 533 5.92 -1.49 7.96
C TYR A 533 7.20 -0.73 8.36
N THR A 534 8.05 -0.42 7.37
CA THR A 534 9.31 0.30 7.59
C THR A 534 9.07 1.73 8.07
N VAL A 535 8.13 2.46 7.44
CA VAL A 535 7.77 3.82 7.86
C VAL A 535 7.28 3.84 9.31
N VAL A 536 6.36 2.92 9.66
CA VAL A 536 5.84 2.81 11.03
C VAL A 536 6.96 2.52 12.02
N ARG A 537 7.80 1.51 11.75
CA ARG A 537 8.89 1.15 12.65
C ARG A 537 9.89 2.28 12.85
N LEU A 538 10.26 3.01 11.80
CA LEU A 538 11.18 4.14 11.94
C LEU A 538 10.56 5.29 12.75
N LEU A 539 9.28 5.60 12.53
CA LEU A 539 8.57 6.61 13.33
C LEU A 539 8.40 6.19 14.80
N GLN A 540 8.22 4.90 15.10
CA GLN A 540 8.21 4.39 16.49
C GLN A 540 9.60 4.47 17.14
N THR A 541 10.66 4.24 16.36
CA THR A 541 12.02 4.12 16.90
C THR A 541 12.68 5.47 17.16
N PHE A 542 12.47 6.44 16.27
CA PHE A 542 13.11 7.75 16.32
C PHE A 542 12.05 8.80 16.64
N PRO A 543 12.02 9.37 17.85
CA PRO A 543 11.07 10.42 18.21
C PRO A 543 11.21 11.67 17.35
N VAL A 544 12.45 12.01 16.99
CA VAL A 544 12.80 13.15 16.14
C VAL A 544 13.45 12.64 14.85
N ILE A 545 12.86 13.01 13.71
CA ILE A 545 13.42 12.84 12.38
C ILE A 545 13.21 14.17 11.68
N GLU A 546 14.28 14.91 11.44
CA GLU A 546 14.19 16.28 10.93
C GLU A 546 15.18 16.53 9.80
N LEU A 547 14.98 17.64 9.10
CA LEU A 547 15.94 18.08 8.11
C LEU A 547 17.14 18.71 8.84
N PRO A 548 18.40 18.32 8.53
CA PRO A 548 19.58 18.93 9.11
C PRO A 548 19.63 20.45 8.91
N GLU A 549 20.21 21.17 9.87
CA GLU A 549 20.41 22.62 9.76
C GLU A 549 21.22 22.98 8.50
N GLY A 550 20.73 23.95 7.74
CA GLY A 550 21.38 24.45 6.53
C GLY A 550 21.07 23.67 5.24
N GLU A 551 20.29 22.59 5.30
CA GLU A 551 19.87 21.89 4.08
C GLU A 551 18.79 22.69 3.32
N THR A 552 19.02 22.93 2.02
CA THR A 552 18.10 23.70 1.19
C THR A 552 16.85 22.90 0.84
N ILE A 553 15.68 23.40 1.22
CA ILE A 553 14.39 22.86 0.79
C ILE A 553 14.11 23.31 -0.64
N GLU A 554 14.44 22.44 -1.59
CA GLU A 554 14.04 22.61 -2.99
C GLU A 554 12.53 22.37 -3.17
N ALA A 555 11.93 23.05 -4.15
CA ALA A 555 10.54 22.81 -4.51
C ALA A 555 10.37 21.39 -5.06
N VAL A 556 9.22 20.77 -4.75
CA VAL A 556 8.89 19.41 -5.21
C VAL A 556 8.95 19.34 -6.74
N GLY A 557 9.74 18.40 -7.25
CA GLY A 557 9.97 18.18 -8.68
C GLY A 557 11.14 18.96 -9.27
N SER A 558 11.77 19.87 -8.50
CA SER A 558 12.96 20.61 -8.93
C SER A 558 14.29 19.98 -8.45
N GLU A 559 14.19 18.97 -7.58
CA GLU A 559 15.36 18.29 -7.02
C GLU A 559 16.18 17.58 -8.09
N ARG A 560 17.48 17.44 -7.85
CA ARG A 560 18.32 16.59 -8.67
C ARG A 560 17.96 15.11 -8.45
N GLN A 561 17.81 14.42 -9.56
CA GLN A 561 17.31 13.06 -9.65
C GLN A 561 18.28 12.21 -10.46
N THR A 562 18.51 10.99 -9.97
CA THR A 562 19.21 9.96 -10.74
C THR A 562 18.15 9.05 -11.32
N LEU A 563 18.07 9.01 -12.65
CA LEU A 563 17.23 8.06 -13.36
C LEU A 563 18.11 6.90 -13.82
N THR A 564 17.88 5.68 -13.34
CA THR A 564 18.50 4.47 -13.91
C THR A 564 17.43 3.68 -14.68
N LEU A 565 17.02 2.52 -14.17
CA LEU A 565 15.72 1.91 -14.46
C LEU A 565 14.63 2.45 -13.52
N VAL A 566 15.04 3.00 -12.37
CA VAL A 566 14.16 3.62 -11.38
C VAL A 566 14.57 5.07 -11.09
N LEU A 567 13.68 5.82 -10.45
CA LEU A 567 13.88 7.19 -9.99
C LEU A 567 14.37 7.25 -8.53
N SER A 568 15.61 7.68 -8.32
CA SER A 568 16.15 7.99 -6.99
C SER A 568 16.59 9.44 -6.88
N SER A 569 16.86 9.92 -5.66
CA SER A 569 17.45 11.24 -5.47
C SER A 569 18.93 11.20 -5.82
N ALA A 570 19.41 12.22 -6.53
CA ALA A 570 20.84 12.37 -6.80
C ALA A 570 21.62 12.79 -5.54
N ASP A 571 20.95 13.43 -4.58
CA ASP A 571 21.57 13.97 -3.36
C ASP A 571 21.35 13.09 -2.11
N GLY A 572 20.64 11.97 -2.27
CA GLY A 572 20.34 11.02 -1.19
C GLY A 572 19.12 11.39 -0.36
N CYS A 573 18.97 10.77 0.81
CA CYS A 573 17.92 11.07 1.79
C CYS A 573 18.59 11.22 3.15
N ARG A 574 18.94 12.45 3.56
CA ARG A 574 19.83 12.72 4.69
C ARG A 574 19.13 13.39 5.88
N PRO A 575 18.14 12.76 6.52
CA PRO A 575 17.57 13.33 7.73
C PRO A 575 18.55 13.29 8.91
N GLY A 576 18.43 14.26 9.81
CA GLY A 576 18.91 14.13 11.19
C GLY A 576 17.96 13.22 11.96
N ALA A 577 18.49 12.22 12.66
CA ALA A 577 17.70 11.30 13.47
C ALA A 577 18.24 11.24 14.90
N SER A 578 17.38 11.54 15.87
CA SER A 578 17.73 11.52 17.29
C SER A 578 16.92 10.46 18.04
N ARG A 579 17.61 9.71 18.90
CA ARG A 579 17.00 8.77 19.86
C ARG A 579 16.82 9.41 21.23
N SER A 580 17.41 10.57 21.46
CA SER A 580 17.29 11.33 22.69
C SER A 580 16.06 12.23 22.64
N SER A 581 15.26 12.21 23.71
CA SER A 581 14.09 13.07 23.86
C SER A 581 14.53 14.51 24.17
N ILE A 582 15.10 15.23 23.20
CA ILE A 582 15.25 16.68 23.35
C ILE A 582 13.86 17.26 23.10
N HIS A 583 13.15 17.61 24.17
CA HIS A 583 11.88 18.33 24.13
C HIS A 583 12.05 19.62 23.32
N PRO A 584 11.42 19.77 22.13
CA PRO A 584 11.03 21.09 21.67
C PRO A 584 9.77 21.45 22.46
N GLU A 585 9.70 22.68 22.96
CA GLU A 585 8.53 23.22 23.66
C GLU A 585 7.23 22.83 22.94
N ILE A 586 6.51 21.89 23.55
CA ILE A 586 5.18 21.48 23.13
C ILE A 586 4.27 22.65 23.45
N ALA A 587 3.88 23.39 22.41
CA ALA A 587 2.70 24.25 22.50
C ALA A 587 1.55 23.42 23.11
N PRO A 588 0.79 23.97 24.08
CA PRO A 588 -0.12 23.18 24.91
C PRO A 588 -1.11 22.39 24.04
N PRO A 589 -1.37 21.11 24.35
CA PRO A 589 -2.17 20.23 23.51
C PRO A 589 -3.61 20.76 23.39
N SER A 590 -4.05 20.97 22.15
CA SER A 590 -5.48 21.08 21.84
C SER A 590 -6.19 19.77 22.22
N MET A 591 -7.36 19.90 22.84
CA MET A 591 -7.75 19.11 24.00
C MET A 591 -8.60 17.84 23.75
N ASP A 592 -8.54 17.14 22.62
CA ASP A 592 -9.28 15.87 22.49
C ASP A 592 -8.59 14.84 21.57
N THR A 593 -8.04 13.80 22.20
CA THR A 593 -7.54 12.56 21.58
C THR A 593 -8.67 11.52 21.49
N TYR A 594 -8.76 10.77 20.39
CA TYR A 594 -9.71 9.65 20.25
C TYR A 594 -9.13 8.33 20.79
N GLY A 595 -9.99 7.40 21.20
CA GLY A 595 -9.60 6.12 21.79
C GLY A 595 -9.63 6.10 23.32
N ILE A 596 -9.21 4.98 23.92
CA ILE A 596 -9.12 4.84 25.39
C ILE A 596 -7.90 5.58 25.90
N GLN A 597 -8.09 6.36 26.96
CA GLN A 597 -7.05 7.08 27.66
C GLN A 597 -7.14 6.75 29.14
N GLU A 598 -6.02 6.41 29.75
CA GLU A 598 -5.92 6.28 31.20
C GLU A 598 -5.76 7.67 31.81
N LEU A 599 -6.73 8.08 32.64
CA LEU A 599 -6.72 9.37 33.32
C LEU A 599 -6.08 9.29 34.70
N TRP A 600 -6.23 8.15 35.37
CA TRP A 600 -5.70 7.92 36.72
C TRP A 600 -5.47 6.44 37.00
N ARG A 601 -4.42 6.15 37.78
CA ARG A 601 -4.11 4.81 38.29
C ARG A 601 -3.53 4.92 39.71
N PRO A 602 -3.87 3.99 40.62
CA PRO A 602 -3.27 3.94 41.94
C PRO A 602 -1.77 3.60 41.87
N VAL A 603 -0.96 4.36 42.59
CA VAL A 603 0.50 4.16 42.63
C VAL A 603 0.84 3.01 43.59
N GLY A 604 1.57 2.01 43.10
CA GLY A 604 2.09 0.90 43.93
C GLY A 604 1.09 -0.20 44.26
N ILE A 605 -0.12 -0.16 43.70
CA ILE A 605 -1.18 -1.18 43.89
C ILE A 605 -1.76 -1.54 42.52
N GLU A 606 -1.97 -2.83 42.25
CA GLU A 606 -2.66 -3.27 41.04
C GLU A 606 -4.17 -2.93 41.14
N PRO A 607 -4.75 -2.23 40.15
CA PRO A 607 -6.14 -1.82 40.22
C PRO A 607 -7.07 -3.04 40.18
N GLU A 608 -8.02 -3.10 41.13
CA GLU A 608 -9.01 -4.18 41.19
C GLU A 608 -10.17 -3.95 40.22
N ILE A 609 -10.38 -2.68 39.80
CA ILE A 609 -11.57 -2.22 39.08
C ILE A 609 -11.16 -1.21 38.00
N ASP A 610 -11.86 -1.23 36.86
CA ASP A 610 -11.78 -0.14 35.87
C ASP A 610 -13.07 0.68 35.90
N ILE A 611 -12.94 2.00 35.95
CA ILE A 611 -14.04 2.95 35.71
C ILE A 611 -13.83 3.54 34.32
N VAL A 612 -14.80 3.39 33.41
CA VAL A 612 -14.70 3.85 32.01
C VAL A 612 -15.70 4.98 31.76
N ALA A 613 -15.19 6.19 31.54
CA ALA A 613 -15.99 7.39 31.30
C ALA A 613 -16.15 7.66 29.78
N VAL A 614 -17.39 7.59 29.28
CA VAL A 614 -17.73 7.77 27.86
C VAL A 614 -18.53 9.07 27.66
N HIS A 615 -18.04 9.98 26.81
CA HIS A 615 -18.71 11.25 26.58
C HIS A 615 -19.90 11.16 25.61
N GLY A 616 -20.82 12.14 25.70
CA GLY A 616 -21.95 12.32 24.76
C GLY A 616 -21.60 13.19 23.54
N LEU A 617 -22.64 13.59 22.80
CA LEU A 617 -22.54 14.46 21.61
C LEU A 617 -21.93 15.83 21.92
N ASN A 618 -21.09 16.35 21.01
CA ASN A 618 -20.27 17.55 21.20
C ASN A 618 -19.36 17.52 22.45
N GLY A 619 -19.24 16.36 23.09
CA GLY A 619 -18.36 16.11 24.21
C GLY A 619 -16.93 15.83 23.75
N GLY A 620 -16.03 15.86 24.74
CA GLY A 620 -14.64 15.43 24.59
C GLY A 620 -14.27 14.40 25.65
N ALA A 621 -13.24 13.59 25.40
CA ALA A 621 -12.81 12.53 26.30
C ALA A 621 -12.47 13.07 27.69
N ARG A 622 -11.80 14.23 27.74
CA ARG A 622 -11.49 14.90 29.02
C ARG A 622 -12.41 16.09 29.28
N ARG A 623 -12.71 16.87 28.25
CA ARG A 623 -13.49 18.12 28.36
C ARG A 623 -14.87 17.90 28.98
N THR A 624 -15.53 16.77 28.69
CA THR A 624 -16.87 16.48 29.23
C THR A 624 -16.89 16.46 30.74
N TRP A 625 -15.87 15.86 31.35
CA TRP A 625 -15.75 15.61 32.79
C TRP A 625 -14.97 16.71 33.52
N THR A 626 -14.59 17.78 32.82
CA THR A 626 -13.88 18.91 33.40
C THR A 626 -14.88 19.97 33.86
N SER A 627 -14.61 20.59 35.02
CA SER A 627 -15.34 21.72 35.63
C SER A 627 -15.66 22.80 34.59
N ARG A 628 -16.66 23.65 34.87
CA ARG A 628 -17.03 24.71 33.92
C ARG A 628 -15.92 25.76 33.73
N THR A 629 -15.11 25.95 34.77
CA THR A 629 -13.94 26.83 34.72
C THR A 629 -12.80 26.23 33.89
N GLY A 630 -12.81 24.91 33.64
CA GLY A 630 -11.79 24.20 32.88
C GLY A 630 -10.61 23.70 33.71
N ASP A 631 -10.57 24.03 35.00
CA ASP A 631 -9.39 23.81 35.85
C ASP A 631 -9.33 22.40 36.47
N VAL A 632 -10.48 21.73 36.62
CA VAL A 632 -10.59 20.49 37.41
C VAL A 632 -11.30 19.40 36.63
N CYS A 633 -10.59 18.33 36.27
CA CYS A 633 -11.20 17.08 35.81
C CYS A 633 -11.40 16.14 37.00
N TRP A 634 -12.63 16.03 37.50
CA TRP A 634 -12.92 15.33 38.75
C TRP A 634 -12.60 13.82 38.69
N LEU A 635 -12.47 13.25 37.50
CA LEU A 635 -12.10 11.85 37.27
C LEU A 635 -10.65 11.53 37.66
N ASN A 636 -9.74 12.50 37.62
CA ASN A 636 -8.33 12.29 37.97
C ASN A 636 -7.76 13.27 38.98
N HIS A 637 -8.56 14.22 39.46
CA HIS A 637 -8.14 15.17 40.47
C HIS A 637 -8.02 14.49 41.85
N PRO A 638 -6.89 14.62 42.57
CA PRO A 638 -6.65 13.92 43.85
C PRO A 638 -7.73 14.13 44.92
N ASP A 639 -8.36 15.30 44.96
CA ASP A 639 -9.42 15.63 45.93
C ASP A 639 -10.85 15.16 45.55
N TYR A 640 -11.01 14.56 44.36
CA TYR A 640 -12.30 14.09 43.83
C TYR A 640 -12.29 12.56 43.72
N LEU A 641 -12.56 11.97 42.55
CA LEU A 641 -12.77 10.52 42.40
C LEU A 641 -11.64 9.66 43.03
N PRO A 642 -10.34 9.93 42.76
CA PRO A 642 -9.22 9.24 43.40
C PRO A 642 -9.22 9.21 44.94
N LYS A 643 -9.78 10.23 45.60
CA LYS A 643 -9.84 10.31 47.07
C LYS A 643 -10.75 9.24 47.67
N TYR A 644 -11.86 8.96 46.99
CA TYR A 644 -12.92 8.10 47.49
C TYR A 644 -12.76 6.66 46.99
N ILE A 645 -12.23 6.47 45.78
CA ILE A 645 -12.08 5.15 45.14
C ILE A 645 -10.59 4.91 44.84
N THR A 646 -9.88 4.40 45.84
CA THR A 646 -8.41 4.30 45.83
C THR A 646 -7.87 3.09 45.06
N LYS A 647 -8.72 2.12 44.73
CA LYS A 647 -8.33 0.85 44.08
C LYS A 647 -8.72 0.74 42.60
N ALA A 648 -9.27 1.80 42.02
CA ALA A 648 -9.76 1.77 40.64
C ALA A 648 -8.78 2.43 39.66
N ARG A 649 -8.63 1.85 38.47
CA ARG A 649 -8.08 2.57 37.33
C ARG A 649 -9.19 3.37 36.65
N VAL A 650 -8.92 4.63 36.33
CA VAL A 650 -9.89 5.51 35.66
C VAL A 650 -9.49 5.69 34.21
N LEU A 651 -10.39 5.30 33.32
CA LEU A 651 -10.25 5.38 31.87
C LEU A 651 -11.30 6.35 31.32
N THR A 652 -10.96 7.04 30.23
CA THR A 652 -11.96 7.71 29.38
C THR A 652 -11.86 7.22 27.96
N TRP A 653 -12.96 7.28 27.23
CA TRP A 653 -12.99 6.96 25.80
C TRP A 653 -13.45 8.16 24.97
N GLY A 654 -12.58 8.59 24.05
CA GLY A 654 -12.83 9.66 23.10
C GLY A 654 -13.28 9.13 21.74
N TYR A 655 -14.32 9.71 21.15
CA TYR A 655 -14.72 9.49 19.76
C TYR A 655 -15.15 10.81 19.11
N ASN A 656 -15.18 10.87 17.77
CA ASN A 656 -15.70 12.05 17.09
C ASN A 656 -17.21 12.16 17.36
N SER A 657 -17.59 13.13 18.18
CA SER A 657 -18.99 13.42 18.53
C SER A 657 -19.45 14.79 18.04
N SER A 658 -18.63 15.45 17.20
CA SER A 658 -18.86 16.80 16.70
C SER A 658 -20.05 16.86 15.74
N PHE A 659 -20.91 17.84 15.96
CA PHE A 659 -22.18 17.99 15.25
C PHE A 659 -22.26 19.24 14.34
N SER A 660 -21.42 20.27 14.52
CA SER A 660 -21.50 21.50 13.71
C SER A 660 -20.18 21.87 13.03
N SER A 661 -20.24 22.13 11.72
CA SER A 661 -19.11 22.60 10.88
C SER A 661 -18.75 24.09 11.06
N LEU A 662 -19.33 24.79 12.03
CA LEU A 662 -19.11 26.24 12.20
C LEU A 662 -17.76 26.60 12.82
N VAL A 663 -16.99 25.63 13.33
CA VAL A 663 -15.65 25.84 13.92
C VAL A 663 -14.57 24.95 13.26
N GLY A 664 -14.85 24.35 12.09
CA GLY A 664 -13.83 23.65 11.30
C GLY A 664 -13.65 22.16 11.58
N ASP A 665 -14.42 21.54 12.46
CA ASP A 665 -14.46 20.07 12.63
C ASP A 665 -15.51 19.44 11.69
N GLU A 666 -15.14 18.34 11.03
CA GLU A 666 -16.07 17.55 10.21
C GLU A 666 -17.10 16.82 11.10
N PRO A 667 -18.41 16.83 10.74
CA PRO A 667 -19.43 16.11 11.48
C PRO A 667 -19.21 14.59 11.46
N ALA A 668 -19.53 13.92 12.57
CA ALA A 668 -19.36 12.48 12.73
C ALA A 668 -20.08 11.68 11.62
N LYS A 669 -19.31 10.88 10.86
CA LYS A 669 -19.80 10.03 9.75
C LYS A 669 -20.07 8.58 10.17
N ASP A 670 -19.65 8.19 11.37
CA ASP A 670 -19.78 6.83 11.89
C ASP A 670 -21.16 6.56 12.51
N ARG A 671 -21.62 5.31 12.42
CA ARG A 671 -22.90 4.85 12.99
C ARG A 671 -22.72 4.42 14.45
N ILE A 672 -23.79 4.48 15.27
CA ILE A 672 -23.77 4.10 16.70
C ILE A 672 -23.12 2.72 16.95
N HIS A 673 -23.40 1.73 16.10
CA HIS A 673 -22.82 0.40 16.23
C HIS A 673 -21.30 0.37 15.98
N GLN A 674 -20.77 1.23 15.11
CA GLN A 674 -19.32 1.31 14.85
C GLN A 674 -18.58 1.90 16.05
N HIS A 675 -19.17 2.89 16.70
CA HIS A 675 -18.69 3.43 17.98
C HIS A 675 -18.68 2.37 19.08
N ALA A 676 -19.77 1.60 19.23
CA ALA A 676 -19.84 0.50 20.19
C ALA A 676 -18.77 -0.58 19.94
N HIS A 677 -18.62 -1.06 18.71
CA HIS A 677 -17.58 -2.05 18.36
C HIS A 677 -16.17 -1.52 18.61
N THR A 678 -15.90 -0.25 18.31
CA THR A 678 -14.58 0.35 18.51
C THR A 678 -14.25 0.50 19.99
N LEU A 679 -15.21 0.92 20.83
CA LEU A 679 -15.05 0.96 22.29
C LEU A 679 -14.74 -0.43 22.85
N VAL A 680 -15.52 -1.44 22.47
CA VAL A 680 -15.35 -2.83 22.93
C VAL A 680 -13.99 -3.39 22.48
N ALA A 681 -13.58 -3.14 21.24
CA ALA A 681 -12.26 -3.53 20.74
C ALA A 681 -11.12 -2.85 21.51
N ASN A 682 -11.23 -1.55 21.79
CA ASN A 682 -10.22 -0.83 22.55
C ASN A 682 -10.13 -1.31 24.01
N LEU A 683 -11.27 -1.58 24.66
CA LEU A 683 -11.31 -2.10 26.03
C LEU A 683 -10.67 -3.50 26.10
N SER A 684 -10.95 -4.34 25.09
CA SER A 684 -10.34 -5.67 24.99
C SER A 684 -8.83 -5.60 24.78
N ALA A 685 -8.35 -4.68 23.95
CA ALA A 685 -6.93 -4.51 23.69
C ALA A 685 -6.20 -3.98 24.94
N ASN A 686 -6.80 -3.04 25.66
CA ASN A 686 -6.21 -2.43 26.86
C ASN A 686 -6.09 -3.40 28.04
N ARG A 687 -6.97 -4.40 28.16
CA ARG A 687 -6.97 -5.36 29.28
C ARG A 687 -5.96 -6.51 29.17
N GLY A 688 -5.12 -6.56 28.12
CA GLY A 688 -4.03 -7.53 28.00
C GLY A 688 -4.42 -8.95 28.40
N ALA A 689 -5.46 -9.53 27.78
CA ALA A 689 -5.99 -10.82 28.19
C ALA A 689 -5.02 -11.97 27.84
N LEU A 690 -4.08 -12.25 28.74
CA LEU A 690 -3.41 -13.54 28.84
C LEU A 690 -4.27 -14.52 29.66
N SER A 691 -4.59 -15.62 28.99
CA SER A 691 -4.91 -16.96 29.51
C SER A 691 -6.36 -17.38 29.73
N TYR A 692 -6.63 -18.58 29.19
CA TYR A 692 -7.72 -19.53 29.47
C TYR A 692 -9.06 -19.44 28.72
N SER A 693 -9.06 -19.86 27.45
CA SER A 693 -9.93 -20.96 27.00
C SER A 693 -9.57 -21.39 25.58
N HIS A 694 -8.84 -22.50 25.44
CA HIS A 694 -8.96 -23.28 24.21
C HIS A 694 -10.42 -23.71 24.09
N THR A 695 -11.01 -23.42 22.92
CA THR A 695 -12.39 -23.66 22.50
C THR A 695 -13.45 -22.72 23.10
N ARG A 696 -13.88 -21.72 22.33
CA ARG A 696 -15.32 -21.42 22.18
C ARG A 696 -15.61 -20.54 20.96
N THR A 697 -16.47 -21.08 20.11
CA THR A 697 -17.30 -20.43 19.08
C THR A 697 -16.78 -19.11 18.49
N GLY A 698 -15.91 -19.22 17.48
CA GLY A 698 -15.46 -18.11 16.64
C GLY A 698 -14.54 -17.11 17.35
N HIS A 699 -13.28 -17.04 16.91
CA HIS A 699 -12.28 -16.06 17.36
C HIS A 699 -12.74 -14.59 17.25
N LYS A 700 -13.84 -14.33 16.54
CA LYS A 700 -14.43 -13.00 16.29
C LYS A 700 -15.30 -12.45 17.43
N VAL A 701 -15.81 -13.25 18.37
CA VAL A 701 -16.82 -12.78 19.37
C VAL A 701 -16.38 -12.95 20.83
N SER A 702 -15.23 -13.59 21.07
CA SER A 702 -14.73 -13.89 22.43
C SER A 702 -14.48 -12.64 23.29
N HIS A 703 -14.07 -11.54 22.67
CA HIS A 703 -13.81 -10.27 23.36
C HIS A 703 -15.08 -9.58 23.87
N GLU A 704 -16.19 -9.69 23.12
CA GLU A 704 -17.49 -9.12 23.48
C GLU A 704 -18.06 -9.83 24.73
N TYR A 705 -17.95 -11.16 24.78
CA TYR A 705 -18.38 -11.96 25.93
C TYR A 705 -17.58 -11.64 27.21
N ASN A 706 -16.26 -11.41 27.09
CA ASN A 706 -15.42 -11.09 28.25
C ASN A 706 -15.80 -9.74 28.87
N ILE A 707 -16.01 -8.71 28.04
CA ILE A 707 -16.43 -7.39 28.53
C ILE A 707 -17.83 -7.46 29.16
N PHE A 708 -18.77 -8.16 28.53
CA PHE A 708 -20.10 -8.39 29.08
C PHE A 708 -20.05 -9.10 30.44
N ALA A 709 -19.27 -10.18 30.56
CA ALA A 709 -19.14 -10.94 31.81
C ALA A 709 -18.39 -10.17 32.92
N SER A 710 -17.57 -9.18 32.54
CA SER A 710 -16.73 -8.41 33.46
C SER A 710 -17.29 -7.02 33.80
N THR A 711 -18.44 -6.66 33.24
CA THR A 711 -19.13 -5.40 33.57
C THR A 711 -20.10 -5.64 34.72
N TYR A 712 -19.97 -4.84 35.78
CA TYR A 712 -20.80 -4.94 36.99
C TYR A 712 -21.97 -3.96 36.99
N GLY A 713 -21.72 -2.68 36.68
CA GLY A 713 -22.76 -1.66 36.65
C GLY A 713 -22.53 -0.55 35.63
N ILE A 714 -23.60 0.18 35.32
CA ILE A 714 -23.65 1.23 34.30
C ILE A 714 -24.39 2.46 34.88
N LEU A 715 -23.78 3.63 34.79
CA LEU A 715 -24.38 4.90 35.19
C LEU A 715 -24.69 5.72 33.94
N PHE A 716 -25.96 6.10 33.75
CA PHE A 716 -26.39 6.94 32.64
C PHE A 716 -26.63 8.38 33.10
N PHE A 717 -26.08 9.34 32.35
CA PHE A 717 -26.22 10.76 32.61
C PHE A 717 -27.00 11.41 31.46
N GLY A 718 -28.30 11.64 31.65
CA GLY A 718 -29.13 12.30 30.66
C GLY A 718 -29.21 11.57 29.31
N THR A 719 -29.17 10.23 29.30
CA THR A 719 -29.23 9.43 28.06
C THR A 719 -30.67 9.23 27.59
N PRO A 720 -31.04 9.53 26.33
CA PRO A 720 -32.43 9.41 25.88
C PRO A 720 -32.81 7.98 25.47
N HIS A 721 -33.47 7.22 26.34
CA HIS A 721 -33.86 5.82 26.07
C HIS A 721 -35.10 5.66 25.19
N PHE A 722 -36.02 6.64 25.21
CA PHE A 722 -37.22 6.69 24.34
C PHE A 722 -37.12 7.80 23.29
N GLY A 723 -35.90 8.24 22.99
CA GLY A 723 -35.63 9.41 22.17
C GLY A 723 -35.95 10.72 22.90
N SER A 724 -35.74 11.85 22.22
CA SER A 724 -36.09 13.18 22.74
C SER A 724 -37.04 13.85 21.75
N GLU A 725 -38.14 14.45 22.22
CA GLU A 725 -39.15 15.13 21.38
C GLU A 725 -38.57 16.22 20.48
N LYS A 726 -37.35 16.68 20.78
CA LYS A 726 -36.76 17.86 20.17
C LYS A 726 -35.42 17.58 19.49
N ALA A 727 -35.19 16.37 18.95
CA ALA A 727 -34.24 16.18 17.85
C ALA A 727 -34.52 17.12 16.64
N ASN A 728 -35.68 17.80 16.63
CA ASN A 728 -36.04 18.95 15.80
C ASN A 728 -35.36 20.30 16.14
N TRP A 729 -34.48 20.39 17.14
CA TRP A 729 -33.59 21.55 17.32
C TRP A 729 -32.75 21.84 16.05
N LEU A 730 -32.48 20.78 15.28
CA LEU A 730 -31.85 20.75 13.96
C LEU A 730 -32.70 21.33 12.83
N ALA A 731 -34.03 21.25 12.92
CA ALA A 731 -34.92 21.70 11.85
C ALA A 731 -34.89 23.23 11.68
N TYR A 732 -34.48 23.98 12.71
CA TYR A 732 -34.26 25.43 12.62
C TYR A 732 -32.86 25.81 12.09
N LEU A 733 -31.88 24.90 12.13
CA LEU A 733 -30.57 25.07 11.50
C LEU A 733 -30.57 24.71 10.00
N LYS A 734 -31.61 24.01 9.52
CA LYS A 734 -31.80 23.66 8.09
C LYS A 734 -32.04 24.84 7.15
N LYS A 735 -32.18 26.09 7.65
CA LYS A 735 -32.47 27.26 6.80
C LYS A 735 -31.24 28.06 6.31
N VAL A 736 -30.01 27.66 6.64
CA VAL A 736 -28.78 28.36 6.17
C VAL A 736 -27.69 27.42 5.61
N SER A 737 -27.91 26.11 5.51
CA SER A 737 -26.95 25.21 4.86
C SER A 737 -27.64 24.05 4.14
N MET A 738 -27.51 23.99 2.82
CA MET A 738 -27.98 22.88 1.98
C MET A 738 -26.93 21.78 1.87
N THR A 739 -26.66 21.06 2.96
CA THR A 739 -26.08 19.70 2.93
C THR A 739 -26.50 18.98 4.22
N SER A 740 -27.41 18.02 4.12
CA SER A 740 -27.95 17.28 5.28
C SER A 740 -27.69 15.79 5.09
N HIS A 741 -26.75 15.22 5.85
CA HIS A 741 -26.77 13.80 6.24
C HIS A 741 -26.13 13.67 7.63
N SER A 742 -26.90 13.25 8.64
CA SER A 742 -26.40 12.97 10.00
C SER A 742 -27.07 11.74 10.60
N ASP A 743 -26.54 10.55 10.28
CA ASP A 743 -27.08 9.24 10.67
C ASP A 743 -27.14 9.04 12.20
N LEU A 744 -26.21 9.63 12.95
CA LEU A 744 -26.15 9.57 14.42
C LEU A 744 -27.32 10.31 15.10
N VAL A 745 -27.78 11.41 14.50
CA VAL A 745 -28.87 12.21 15.07
C VAL A 745 -30.24 11.67 14.66
N SER A 746 -30.37 11.12 13.45
CA SER A 746 -31.57 10.35 13.09
C SER A 746 -31.74 9.11 13.95
N ALA A 747 -30.64 8.53 14.44
CA ALA A 747 -30.67 7.41 15.37
C ALA A 747 -31.10 7.80 16.80
N LEU A 748 -31.15 9.10 17.16
CA LEU A 748 -31.56 9.58 18.49
C LEU A 748 -32.91 10.32 18.47
N ALA A 749 -33.57 10.38 17.32
CA ALA A 749 -34.89 10.99 17.17
C ALA A 749 -35.97 10.18 17.92
N LYS A 750 -36.99 10.88 18.44
CA LYS A 750 -38.22 10.22 18.93
C LYS A 750 -38.79 9.36 17.79
N GLU A 751 -39.14 8.11 18.08
CA GLU A 751 -39.60 7.09 17.10
C GLU A 751 -38.51 6.54 16.16
N SER A 752 -37.22 6.74 16.45
CA SER A 752 -36.15 6.10 15.69
C SER A 752 -36.18 4.58 15.87
N GLU A 753 -36.38 3.84 14.77
CA GLU A 753 -36.32 2.37 14.76
C GLU A 753 -34.98 1.86 15.29
N THR A 754 -33.88 2.58 15.03
CA THR A 754 -32.54 2.21 15.54
C THR A 754 -32.47 2.31 17.07
N LEU A 755 -32.99 3.39 17.65
CA LEU A 755 -33.01 3.57 19.10
C LEU A 755 -33.95 2.58 19.78
N GLN A 756 -35.13 2.37 19.20
CA GLN A 756 -36.10 1.40 19.70
C GLN A 756 -35.51 0.00 19.71
N ASN A 757 -34.87 -0.43 18.62
CA ASN A 757 -34.19 -1.72 18.55
C ASN A 757 -33.08 -1.83 19.61
N ILE A 758 -32.23 -0.81 19.78
CA ILE A 758 -31.17 -0.81 20.81
C ILE A 758 -31.79 -0.96 22.21
N THR A 759 -32.84 -0.20 22.51
CA THR A 759 -33.54 -0.27 23.79
C THR A 759 -34.18 -1.65 23.99
N ASP A 760 -34.88 -2.19 22.99
CA ASP A 760 -35.52 -3.52 23.06
C ASP A 760 -34.50 -4.65 23.24
N TYR A 761 -33.31 -4.55 22.64
CA TYR A 761 -32.21 -5.49 22.88
C TYR A 761 -31.54 -5.29 24.24
N PHE A 762 -31.53 -4.07 24.78
CA PHE A 762 -30.91 -3.78 26.07
C PHE A 762 -31.79 -4.20 27.26
N VAL A 763 -33.12 -4.07 27.16
CA VAL A 763 -34.07 -4.38 28.25
C VAL A 763 -33.86 -5.79 28.85
N PRO A 764 -33.78 -6.89 28.06
CA PRO A 764 -33.51 -8.22 28.61
C PRO A 764 -32.14 -8.37 29.26
N LEU A 765 -31.18 -7.50 28.91
CA LEU A 765 -29.82 -7.50 29.44
C LEU A 765 -29.69 -6.72 30.75
N MET A 766 -30.60 -5.78 31.02
CA MET A 766 -30.55 -4.91 32.20
C MET A 766 -30.45 -5.69 33.51
N LYS A 767 -31.16 -6.83 33.62
CA LYS A 767 -31.10 -7.73 34.78
C LYS A 767 -29.70 -8.29 35.11
N ASN A 768 -28.73 -8.14 34.19
CA ASN A 768 -27.36 -8.64 34.38
C ASN A 768 -26.39 -7.58 34.88
N PHE A 769 -26.85 -6.33 35.04
CA PHE A 769 -26.05 -5.17 35.45
C PHE A 769 -26.79 -4.35 36.50
N ASN A 770 -26.05 -3.75 37.43
CA ASN A 770 -26.61 -2.70 38.28
C ASN A 770 -26.66 -1.38 37.50
N ILE A 771 -27.83 -0.77 37.38
CA ILE A 771 -28.01 0.43 36.54
C ILE A 771 -28.54 1.59 37.38
N PHE A 772 -27.90 2.74 37.22
CA PHE A 772 -28.31 4.01 37.84
C PHE A 772 -28.59 5.06 36.76
N PHE A 773 -29.77 5.67 36.80
CA PHE A 773 -30.17 6.73 35.88
C PHE A 773 -30.13 8.12 36.54
N PHE A 774 -29.42 9.07 35.92
CA PHE A 774 -29.42 10.47 36.30
C PHE A 774 -30.12 11.34 35.26
N TRP A 775 -30.94 12.30 35.71
CA TRP A 775 -31.59 13.29 34.86
C TRP A 775 -31.30 14.74 35.28
N GLU A 776 -31.47 15.69 34.36
CA GLU A 776 -31.27 17.13 34.61
C GLU A 776 -32.49 17.73 35.32
N GLN A 777 -32.26 18.51 36.37
CA GLN A 777 -33.35 19.25 37.03
C GLN A 777 -33.40 20.73 36.62
N ARG A 778 -32.36 21.27 35.96
CA ARG A 778 -32.38 22.63 35.42
C ARG A 778 -32.44 22.60 33.90
N MET A 779 -33.19 23.53 33.34
CA MET A 779 -33.28 23.69 31.89
C MET A 779 -31.97 24.25 31.33
N THR A 780 -31.53 23.72 30.19
CA THR A 780 -30.38 24.20 29.43
C THR A 780 -30.76 25.43 28.61
N GLU A 781 -29.93 26.47 28.61
CA GLU A 781 -30.14 27.64 27.75
C GLU A 781 -29.80 27.31 26.30
N ILE A 782 -30.78 27.47 25.42
CA ILE A 782 -30.69 27.29 23.98
C ILE A 782 -30.53 28.68 23.34
N LYS A 783 -30.13 28.73 22.06
CA LYS A 783 -30.04 29.98 21.28
C LYS A 783 -31.29 30.85 21.43
N PHE A 784 -31.06 32.16 21.57
CA PHE A 784 -32.09 33.21 21.74
C PHE A 784 -32.83 33.20 23.10
N GLY A 785 -32.15 32.81 24.19
CA GLY A 785 -32.66 32.95 25.55
C GLY A 785 -33.79 31.98 25.94
N LYS A 786 -34.09 31.00 25.09
CA LYS A 786 -35.08 29.95 25.37
C LYS A 786 -34.43 28.87 26.25
N LYS A 787 -35.05 28.50 27.36
CA LYS A 787 -34.59 27.42 28.24
C LYS A 787 -35.51 26.20 28.08
N ASP A 788 -34.93 25.02 28.00
CA ASP A 788 -35.66 23.75 27.87
C ASP A 788 -34.86 22.58 28.46
N TYR A 789 -35.51 21.45 28.72
CA TYR A 789 -34.81 20.20 29.04
C TYR A 789 -34.36 19.51 27.74
N ILE A 790 -33.10 19.07 27.68
CA ILE A 790 -32.53 18.38 26.51
C ILE A 790 -33.05 16.95 26.44
N VAL A 791 -33.15 16.27 27.59
CA VAL A 791 -33.76 14.95 27.74
C VAL A 791 -34.81 14.99 28.85
N SER A 792 -36.04 14.57 28.55
CA SER A 792 -37.12 14.53 29.54
C SER A 792 -36.84 13.47 30.61
N VAL A 793 -37.44 13.64 31.79
CA VAL A 793 -37.23 12.71 32.93
C VAL A 793 -37.62 11.29 32.55
N GLU A 794 -38.72 11.12 31.81
CA GLU A 794 -39.25 9.82 31.38
C GLU A 794 -38.31 9.12 30.38
N SER A 795 -37.53 9.90 29.60
CA SER A 795 -36.56 9.36 28.64
C SER A 795 -35.19 9.11 29.28
N ALA A 796 -34.78 9.95 30.24
CA ALA A 796 -33.51 9.81 30.97
C ALA A 796 -33.53 8.72 32.05
N ALA A 797 -34.69 8.50 32.67
CA ALA A 797 -34.91 7.53 33.74
C ALA A 797 -36.18 6.70 33.45
N PRO A 798 -36.14 5.83 32.42
CA PRO A 798 -37.28 5.00 32.03
C PRO A 798 -37.75 4.11 33.19
N THR A 799 -39.06 3.87 33.26
CA THR A 799 -39.67 3.10 34.34
C THR A 799 -39.42 1.60 34.15
N PHE A 800 -38.33 1.11 34.74
CA PHE A 800 -38.03 -0.32 34.83
C PHE A 800 -37.97 -0.76 36.28
N ASP A 801 -38.48 -1.95 36.57
CA ASP A 801 -38.41 -2.55 37.90
C ASP A 801 -36.93 -2.76 38.28
N GLU A 802 -36.58 -2.50 39.55
CA GLU A 802 -35.25 -2.74 40.14
C GLU A 802 -34.09 -1.81 39.71
N THR A 803 -34.37 -0.65 39.08
CA THR A 803 -33.32 0.33 38.71
C THR A 803 -33.25 1.55 39.63
N GLU A 804 -32.04 2.02 39.94
CA GLU A 804 -31.81 3.21 40.76
C GLU A 804 -31.91 4.48 39.91
N ARG A 805 -32.44 5.58 40.48
CA ARG A 805 -32.63 6.83 39.76
C ARG A 805 -32.57 8.06 40.66
N ALA A 806 -31.94 9.14 40.19
CA ALA A 806 -31.90 10.41 40.91
C ALA A 806 -31.71 11.64 39.99
N GLY A 807 -32.25 12.78 40.41
CA GLY A 807 -32.12 14.03 39.67
C GLY A 807 -30.90 14.83 40.10
N ILE A 808 -30.14 15.35 39.15
CA ILE A 808 -28.99 16.24 39.40
C ILE A 808 -29.45 17.68 39.22
N ALA A 809 -29.17 18.52 40.23
CA ALA A 809 -29.50 19.95 40.26
C ALA A 809 -28.63 20.82 39.30
N ALA A 810 -28.48 20.40 38.05
CA ALA A 810 -27.73 21.05 36.98
C ALA A 810 -28.48 20.96 35.64
N ASP A 811 -27.99 21.71 34.64
CA ASP A 811 -28.42 21.56 33.25
C ASP A 811 -27.73 20.36 32.57
N HIS A 812 -28.18 19.98 31.37
CA HIS A 812 -27.67 18.82 30.64
C HIS A 812 -26.14 18.81 30.46
N SER A 813 -25.54 19.96 30.16
CA SER A 813 -24.09 20.07 29.95
C SER A 813 -23.29 20.11 31.25
N GLY A 814 -23.95 20.49 32.35
CA GLY A 814 -23.35 20.67 33.68
C GLY A 814 -23.49 19.49 34.62
N MET A 815 -24.39 18.52 34.35
CA MET A 815 -24.66 17.43 35.30
C MET A 815 -23.48 16.48 35.53
N VAL A 816 -22.48 16.51 34.66
CA VAL A 816 -21.23 15.72 34.76
C VAL A 816 -20.00 16.58 35.09
N LYS A 817 -20.21 17.85 35.44
CA LYS A 817 -19.16 18.84 35.71
C LYS A 817 -19.27 19.29 37.17
N PHE A 818 -18.36 18.81 38.01
CA PHE A 818 -18.36 19.12 39.44
C PHE A 818 -17.26 20.13 39.76
N ASP A 819 -17.67 21.34 40.16
CA ASP A 819 -16.76 22.39 40.56
C ASP A 819 -16.34 22.27 42.05
N ASP A 820 -17.10 21.54 42.87
CA ASP A 820 -16.91 21.39 44.32
C ASP A 820 -17.15 19.93 44.78
N PRO A 821 -16.17 19.27 45.42
CA PRO A 821 -16.31 17.89 45.88
C PRO A 821 -17.28 17.76 47.06
N SER A 822 -17.69 18.85 47.71
CA SER A 822 -18.73 18.83 48.76
C SER A 822 -20.15 18.98 48.22
N SER A 823 -20.30 19.23 46.91
CA SER A 823 -21.62 19.43 46.30
C SER A 823 -22.49 18.17 46.38
N GLN A 824 -23.78 18.36 46.67
CA GLN A 824 -24.74 17.25 46.77
C GLN A 824 -24.79 16.39 45.49
N ALA A 825 -24.61 17.01 44.32
CA ALA A 825 -24.57 16.33 43.03
C ALA A 825 -23.36 15.39 42.90
N PHE A 826 -22.17 15.87 43.26
CA PHE A 826 -20.97 15.03 43.27
C PHE A 826 -21.07 13.91 44.30
N GLN A 827 -21.53 14.22 45.52
CA GLN A 827 -21.70 13.26 46.60
C GLN A 827 -22.65 12.11 46.20
N MET A 828 -23.75 12.43 45.52
CA MET A 828 -24.66 11.40 45.03
C MET A 828 -24.02 10.47 43.98
N VAL A 829 -23.24 11.02 43.05
CA VAL A 829 -22.55 10.24 42.02
C VAL A 829 -21.42 9.38 42.61
N ILE A 830 -20.65 9.94 43.55
CA ILE A 830 -19.52 9.22 44.16
C ILE A 830 -20.03 8.09 45.07
N GLU A 831 -21.12 8.28 45.82
CA GLU A 831 -21.73 7.22 46.64
C GLU A 831 -22.26 6.06 45.79
N ALA A 832 -22.83 6.34 44.61
CA ALA A 832 -23.21 5.30 43.67
C ALA A 832 -22.00 4.53 43.13
N LEU A 833 -20.95 5.25 42.71
CA LEU A 833 -19.71 4.64 42.21
C LEU A 833 -18.98 3.82 43.28
N MET A 834 -18.91 4.32 44.53
CA MET A 834 -18.31 3.61 45.66
C MET A 834 -19.02 2.30 45.93
N ARG A 835 -20.36 2.31 46.06
CA ARG A 835 -21.14 1.08 46.27
C ARG A 835 -20.91 0.08 45.14
N TYR A 836 -20.87 0.52 43.89
CA TYR A 836 -20.65 -0.40 42.76
C TYR A 836 -19.22 -0.92 42.75
N CYS A 837 -18.24 -0.09 43.07
CA CYS A 837 -16.85 -0.52 43.14
C CYS A 837 -16.62 -1.53 44.27
N ASP A 838 -17.17 -1.30 45.46
CA ASP A 838 -16.98 -2.21 46.60
C ASP A 838 -17.60 -3.60 46.36
N GLN A 839 -18.73 -3.66 45.66
CA GLN A 839 -19.46 -4.91 45.42
C GLN A 839 -19.01 -5.67 44.15
N ALA A 840 -18.37 -4.98 43.20
CA ALA A 840 -18.04 -5.56 41.89
C ALA A 840 -17.07 -6.76 41.94
N PRO A 841 -15.94 -6.72 42.67
CA PRO A 841 -14.93 -7.80 42.58
C PRO A 841 -15.50 -9.18 42.93
N GLU A 842 -16.18 -9.28 44.07
CA GLU A 842 -16.71 -10.56 44.56
C GLU A 842 -17.85 -11.10 43.65
N ALA A 843 -18.73 -10.22 43.19
CA ALA A 843 -19.83 -10.58 42.31
C ALA A 843 -19.34 -11.04 40.93
N ILE A 844 -18.34 -10.38 40.34
CA ILE A 844 -17.78 -10.74 39.04
C ILE A 844 -16.99 -12.04 39.12
N ILE A 845 -16.24 -12.29 40.20
CA ILE A 845 -15.56 -13.57 40.43
C ILE A 845 -16.58 -14.71 40.47
N ARG A 846 -17.68 -14.57 41.23
CA ARG A 846 -18.77 -15.56 41.24
C ARG A 846 -19.39 -15.78 39.85
N LYS A 847 -19.69 -14.70 39.13
CA LYS A 847 -20.25 -14.75 37.76
C LYS A 847 -19.32 -15.49 36.79
N ARG A 848 -18.01 -15.26 36.87
CA ARG A 848 -16.99 -15.96 36.06
C ARG A 848 -16.88 -17.44 36.41
N HIS A 849 -16.90 -17.80 37.69
CA HIS A 849 -16.90 -19.21 38.13
C HIS A 849 -18.13 -19.96 37.63
N PHE A 850 -19.32 -19.41 37.84
CA PHE A 850 -20.57 -20.02 37.37
C PHE A 850 -20.61 -20.18 35.84
N ALA A 851 -20.15 -19.14 35.11
CA ALA A 851 -20.03 -19.21 33.67
C ALA A 851 -19.07 -20.33 33.24
N ALA A 852 -17.91 -20.46 33.89
CA ALA A 852 -16.92 -21.49 33.60
C ALA A 852 -17.44 -22.92 33.86
N GLU A 853 -18.22 -23.13 34.91
CA GLU A 853 -18.86 -24.42 35.23
C GLU A 853 -19.91 -24.81 34.18
N LEU A 854 -20.81 -23.89 33.82
CA LEU A 854 -21.80 -24.11 32.76
C LEU A 854 -21.11 -24.43 31.42
N LEU A 855 -20.00 -23.72 31.17
CA LEU A 855 -19.14 -23.92 30.01
C LEU A 855 -18.50 -25.32 30.00
N ASP A 856 -18.06 -25.85 31.14
CA ASP A 856 -17.48 -27.19 31.26
C ASP A 856 -18.54 -28.29 31.08
N GLN A 857 -19.73 -28.10 31.65
CA GLN A 857 -20.88 -28.99 31.51
C GLN A 857 -21.28 -29.17 30.04
N GLU A 858 -21.35 -28.07 29.29
CA GLU A 858 -21.73 -28.06 27.87
C GLU A 858 -20.67 -28.73 26.99
N ARG A 859 -19.38 -28.57 27.32
CA ARG A 859 -18.27 -29.29 26.65
C ARG A 859 -18.32 -30.79 26.91
N LYS A 860 -18.64 -31.20 28.14
CA LYS A 860 -18.83 -32.62 28.48
C LYS A 860 -19.99 -33.21 27.68
N ASN A 861 -21.10 -32.48 27.54
CA ASN A 861 -22.24 -32.90 26.73
C ASN A 861 -21.86 -33.02 25.23
N GLN A 862 -21.18 -32.04 24.67
CA GLN A 862 -20.70 -32.08 23.27
C GLN A 862 -19.68 -33.20 23.04
N ALA A 863 -18.75 -33.42 23.97
CA ALA A 863 -17.77 -34.50 23.87
C ALA A 863 -18.44 -35.88 23.95
N MET A 864 -19.48 -36.04 24.80
CA MET A 864 -20.29 -37.26 24.84
C MET A 864 -21.05 -37.49 23.53
N GLU A 865 -21.57 -36.44 22.91
CA GLU A 865 -22.26 -36.50 21.62
C GLU A 865 -21.32 -36.95 20.50
N VAL A 866 -20.10 -36.39 20.44
CA VAL A 866 -19.05 -36.80 19.50
C VAL A 866 -18.58 -38.24 19.77
N LEU A 867 -18.35 -38.63 21.02
CA LEU A 867 -17.96 -40.01 21.37
C LEU A 867 -19.06 -41.02 21.03
N SER A 868 -20.34 -40.63 21.14
CA SER A 868 -21.46 -41.46 20.70
C SER A 868 -21.49 -41.65 19.18
N SER A 869 -21.09 -40.63 18.41
CA SER A 869 -20.97 -40.69 16.95
C SER A 869 -19.80 -41.56 16.46
N ILE A 870 -18.70 -41.62 17.22
CA ILE A 870 -17.51 -42.42 16.89
C ILE A 870 -17.71 -43.90 17.25
N ARG A 871 -18.44 -44.21 18.33
CA ARG A 871 -18.68 -45.60 18.77
C ARG A 871 -19.67 -46.38 17.89
N ASN A 872 -20.37 -45.74 16.96
CA ASN A 872 -21.32 -46.41 16.09
C ASN A 872 -21.15 -46.04 14.60
N PRO A 873 -20.09 -46.51 13.91
CA PRO A 873 -19.83 -46.18 12.51
C PRO A 873 -20.81 -46.82 11.51
N PHE A 874 -21.72 -47.70 11.98
CA PHE A 874 -22.64 -48.48 11.16
C PHE A 874 -24.11 -48.33 11.60
N SER A 875 -24.55 -47.10 11.89
CA SER A 875 -25.99 -46.80 11.80
C SER A 875 -26.24 -46.10 10.47
N THR A 876 -26.67 -46.88 9.48
CA THR A 876 -27.19 -46.36 8.21
C THR A 876 -28.36 -45.42 8.48
N PRO A 877 -28.50 -44.29 7.76
CA PRO A 877 -29.75 -43.56 7.77
C PRO A 877 -30.82 -44.43 7.10
N PRO A 878 -32.06 -44.53 7.61
CA PRO A 878 -33.09 -45.25 6.90
C PRO A 878 -33.41 -44.50 5.61
N SER A 879 -33.00 -45.06 4.47
CA SER A 879 -33.54 -44.71 3.17
C SER A 879 -34.95 -45.28 3.06
N THR A 880 -35.96 -44.43 2.99
CA THR A 880 -37.29 -44.79 2.49
C THR A 880 -37.62 -43.93 1.28
N SER A 881 -37.17 -44.38 0.11
CA SER A 881 -37.93 -44.16 -1.12
C SER A 881 -38.76 -45.42 -1.38
N ARG A 882 -40.05 -45.39 -1.07
CA ARG A 882 -41.04 -46.27 -1.68
C ARG A 882 -42.25 -45.43 -2.10
N VAL A 883 -42.29 -45.16 -3.40
CA VAL A 883 -43.56 -44.96 -4.10
C VAL A 883 -44.15 -46.35 -4.33
N GLN A 884 -45.30 -46.62 -3.72
CA GLN A 884 -46.26 -47.61 -4.20
C GLN A 884 -47.64 -46.95 -4.17
N SER A 885 -48.04 -46.41 -5.32
CA SER A 885 -49.44 -46.33 -5.71
C SER A 885 -49.90 -47.75 -6.05
N PHE A 886 -50.90 -48.29 -5.36
CA PHE A 886 -51.94 -49.09 -6.00
C PHE A 886 -53.13 -49.19 -5.04
N ASP A 887 -54.20 -48.55 -5.50
CA ASP A 887 -55.61 -48.98 -5.45
C ASP A 887 -55.99 -50.09 -4.46
N GLY A 888 -56.91 -49.74 -3.57
CA GLY A 888 -57.55 -50.66 -2.64
C GLY A 888 -58.89 -50.07 -2.21
N GLY A 889 -59.92 -50.32 -3.00
CA GLY A 889 -61.29 -49.96 -2.69
C GLY A 889 -61.86 -50.72 -1.48
N ARG A 890 -62.95 -50.15 -0.96
CA ARG A 890 -64.00 -50.78 -0.13
C ARG A 890 -63.59 -51.43 1.20
N THR A 891 -64.52 -51.22 2.14
CA THR A 891 -64.70 -51.89 3.45
C THR A 891 -63.69 -51.45 4.52
N ILE A 892 -64.02 -50.52 5.43
CA ILE A 892 -65.05 -50.56 6.49
C ILE A 892 -64.88 -51.86 7.29
N THR A 893 -64.32 -51.84 8.51
CA THR A 893 -64.97 -51.54 9.81
C THR A 893 -63.84 -51.26 10.84
N GLY A 894 -63.97 -50.32 11.80
CA GLY A 894 -64.90 -50.31 12.94
C GLY A 894 -64.27 -51.06 14.13
N PHE A 895 -64.35 -50.71 15.42
CA PHE A 895 -65.20 -49.88 16.28
C PHE A 895 -64.38 -49.68 17.60
N ALA A 896 -64.50 -48.58 18.34
CA ALA A 896 -65.28 -48.41 19.60
C ALA A 896 -65.05 -49.52 20.67
N SER A 897 -65.11 -49.33 21.99
CA SER A 897 -65.75 -48.33 22.84
C SER A 897 -65.35 -48.58 24.32
N VAL A 898 -65.27 -47.52 25.14
CA VAL A 898 -65.87 -47.36 26.50
C VAL A 898 -65.54 -48.39 27.62
N HIS A 899 -64.91 -47.93 28.71
CA HIS A 899 -65.55 -47.71 30.03
C HIS A 899 -64.62 -47.09 31.09
N SER A 900 -65.28 -46.42 32.01
CA SER A 900 -64.93 -45.49 33.09
C SER A 900 -64.55 -46.10 34.45
N LEU A 901 -63.92 -45.28 35.30
CA LEU A 901 -64.01 -45.07 36.78
C LEU A 901 -62.61 -44.60 37.26
N SER A 902 -62.37 -43.69 38.21
CA SER A 902 -63.10 -42.59 38.86
C SER A 902 -62.08 -41.93 39.83
N ALA A 903 -61.94 -40.59 39.77
CA ALA A 903 -61.55 -39.54 40.75
C ALA A 903 -61.42 -39.89 42.27
N PRO A 904 -60.98 -38.98 43.21
CA PRO A 904 -60.93 -37.52 43.06
C PRO A 904 -59.85 -36.68 43.81
N GLN A 905 -59.70 -35.42 43.35
CA GLN A 905 -59.59 -34.11 44.07
C GLN A 905 -58.53 -33.89 45.17
N ASP A 906 -58.07 -32.70 45.51
CA ASP A 906 -58.05 -31.31 45.01
C ASP A 906 -57.08 -30.56 45.96
N SER A 907 -56.76 -29.31 45.60
CA SER A 907 -56.00 -28.27 46.33
C SER A 907 -54.49 -28.33 46.35
#